data_AF-A0A1H8UT68-F1
#
_entry.id   AF-A0A1H8UT68-F1
#
_cell.length_a   1.000
_cell.length_b   1.000
_cell.length_c   1.000
_cell.angle_alpha   90.00
_cell.angle_beta   90.00
_cell.angle_gamma   90.00
#
_symmetry.space_group_name_H-M   'P 1'
#
loop_
_entity.id
_entity.type
_entity.pdbx_description
1 polymer ?
#
loop_
_entity_poly.entity_id
_entity_poly.type
_entity_poly.pdbx_seq_one_letter_code
_entity_poly.pdbx_strand_id
1 'polypeptide(L)'
;MKKPITQRLIDHRIYWAIKKRLNSYLLKARSKKYNTTNYFNSEAQNFRILRSTLSETLWLVIAAIVFAVVLQKTNTYTTPYFEHIGLSVPNDGDYVTFLSAVGGIGGVFIGLYYAALSSVGSAIYAKVPNNIRDLLTQERSGTVYMRFLSTLTLLCITLITFRVCGLPRIIAAVPIVGLLAGAGVVAFVKLGKNAFNLFDPTALSHHVFEDIQKSLSLVQVNGYRWSDPAFQNHAYKKASRSIETLRLLIEIAIKETHQNGRSLVKLICYTLDFLSNYELMKKNIPSNSYWYPEQFKHKDWYATPGYNVKIAHITGTSLQPDMVRRHHWIEEQLHPYILRSLSVNLAEGRHLEVMQVLSKIESYVSVLSYTGDISKTFDLIDQISKTAIEAYALEPEKPKLAKIETLSIIEAIATLPISIALNMAQHVSNNSRATLSEKTSNINWHTKGSIYAQNIPTHLIPQAEWLQTRIDFEKTTEKRIISPSWYQLEIILLAEAKTLATHIEEFPKRSKKYYNNLAEELQKLPNPWLYAAAQSREHEFWHKAERTVELLSNNWLEIENKRLIQGLPWPTVDISITEQSLHSNQKALIKAMAAQGIILADAEVPPEYPDYAGQFLHITGEALFSALCSNDANLIKNLFGIYILGCFSRFERLKPKNGEAENAEHKLHIASAAIMDLMELTGYAKLLSELHQNIKIWENVKDTWNHLFKDEQGKTITAYLNLIIKFSRAAYAIPHRSELRFEWEREINSLLEKIPREEVQANHDFFLETVAVHPSKLVQFSAKDRYQHLPSGLNIFIVFFFIKLEGQENFELDWEQRDLLKLVEKDRKVQGGKNL
;
A
#
# COMPACT_ATOMS: atom_id res chain seq x y z
N MET A 1 56.03 11.10 -25.67
CA MET A 1 55.38 10.98 -24.34
C MET A 1 55.98 9.80 -23.58
N LYS A 2 56.71 10.03 -22.47
CA LYS A 2 57.21 8.95 -21.61
C LYS A 2 56.01 8.29 -20.92
N LYS A 3 55.75 7.00 -21.17
CA LYS A 3 54.75 6.22 -20.41
C LYS A 3 55.03 6.37 -18.91
N PRO A 4 54.03 6.66 -18.06
CA PRO A 4 54.22 6.74 -16.62
C PRO A 4 54.82 5.42 -16.10
N ILE A 5 55.74 5.51 -15.13
CA ILE A 5 56.50 4.38 -14.56
C ILE A 5 55.58 3.23 -14.11
N THR A 6 54.37 3.54 -13.69
CA THR A 6 53.32 2.60 -13.31
C THR A 6 52.89 1.67 -14.45
N GLN A 7 52.87 2.13 -15.70
CA GLN A 7 52.49 1.30 -16.86
C GLN A 7 53.56 0.27 -17.24
N ARG A 8 54.86 0.57 -17.04
CA ARG A 8 55.94 -0.40 -17.30
C ARG A 8 56.01 -1.52 -16.26
N LEU A 9 55.51 -1.26 -15.05
CA LEU A 9 55.53 -2.23 -13.97
C LEU A 9 54.38 -3.24 -14.05
N ILE A 10 53.27 -2.90 -14.73
CA ILE A 10 52.09 -3.76 -14.88
C ILE A 10 52.40 -5.07 -15.63
N ASP A 11 53.37 -5.07 -16.54
CA ASP A 11 53.72 -6.24 -17.35
C ASP A 11 54.52 -7.30 -16.58
N HIS A 12 55.09 -6.96 -15.41
CA HIS A 12 55.88 -7.89 -14.61
C HIS A 12 55.06 -8.62 -13.56
N ARG A 13 55.13 -9.96 -13.54
CA ARG A 13 54.47 -10.85 -12.56
C ARG A 13 54.77 -10.46 -11.09
N ILE A 14 55.96 -9.91 -10.85
CA ILE A 14 56.43 -9.43 -9.54
C ILE A 14 55.59 -8.24 -9.04
N TYR A 15 55.18 -7.32 -9.92
CA TYR A 15 54.33 -6.19 -9.54
C TYR A 15 52.97 -6.65 -9.02
N TRP A 16 52.34 -7.63 -9.66
CA TRP A 16 51.08 -8.20 -9.20
C TRP A 16 51.23 -9.00 -7.91
N ALA A 17 52.35 -9.71 -7.72
CA ALA A 17 52.65 -10.40 -6.47
C ALA A 17 52.87 -9.42 -5.30
N ILE A 18 53.61 -8.33 -5.53
CA ILE A 18 53.84 -7.25 -4.56
C ILE A 18 52.53 -6.50 -4.27
N LYS A 19 51.74 -6.16 -5.29
CA LYS A 19 50.44 -5.49 -5.13
C LYS A 19 49.44 -6.38 -4.38
N LYS A 20 49.42 -7.69 -4.65
CA LYS A 20 48.62 -8.67 -3.89
C LYS A 20 49.09 -8.76 -2.44
N ARG A 21 50.40 -8.81 -2.18
CA ARG A 21 50.96 -8.77 -0.81
C ARG A 21 50.62 -7.46 -0.11
N LEU A 22 50.84 -6.30 -0.73
CA LEU A 22 50.47 -4.98 -0.19
C LEU A 22 48.98 -4.85 0.09
N ASN A 23 48.11 -5.25 -0.84
CA ASN A 23 46.67 -5.25 -0.61
C ASN A 23 46.27 -6.24 0.49
N SER A 24 46.93 -7.39 0.61
CA SER A 24 46.69 -8.33 1.71
C SER A 24 47.19 -7.79 3.05
N TYR A 25 48.31 -7.04 3.07
CA TYR A 25 48.83 -6.38 4.27
C TYR A 25 47.98 -5.17 4.65
N LEU A 26 47.52 -4.39 3.69
CA LEU A 26 46.57 -3.30 3.91
C LEU A 26 45.24 -3.85 4.39
N LEU A 27 44.67 -4.87 3.75
CA LEU A 27 43.46 -5.55 4.22
C LEU A 27 43.68 -6.16 5.61
N LYS A 28 44.83 -6.78 5.87
CA LYS A 28 45.20 -7.27 7.22
C LYS A 28 45.36 -6.14 8.22
N ALA A 29 45.92 -4.98 7.87
CA ALA A 29 46.04 -3.83 8.76
C ALA A 29 44.70 -3.11 8.96
N ARG A 30 43.82 -3.13 7.95
CA ARG A 30 42.47 -2.55 7.94
C ARG A 30 41.48 -3.40 8.69
N SER A 31 41.48 -4.71 8.43
CA SER A 31 40.80 -5.72 9.23
C SER A 31 41.43 -5.81 10.60
N LYS A 32 42.75 -5.67 10.78
CA LYS A 32 43.35 -5.55 12.11
C LYS A 32 43.03 -4.23 12.77
N LYS A 33 42.73 -3.12 12.08
CA LYS A 33 42.20 -1.88 12.70
C LYS A 33 40.75 -2.09 13.13
N TYR A 34 39.87 -2.51 12.21
CA TYR A 34 38.46 -2.81 12.49
C TYR A 34 38.30 -3.93 13.52
N ASN A 35 39.03 -5.03 13.35
CA ASN A 35 39.16 -6.10 14.32
C ASN A 35 39.85 -5.56 15.55
N THR A 36 40.97 -4.83 15.60
CA THR A 36 41.47 -4.28 16.88
C THR A 36 40.44 -3.39 17.56
N THR A 37 39.63 -2.61 16.84
CA THR A 37 38.51 -1.87 17.43
C THR A 37 37.43 -2.84 17.96
N ASN A 38 37.16 -3.94 17.26
CA ASN A 38 36.19 -4.98 17.64
C ASN A 38 36.74 -6.15 18.50
N TYR A 39 38.05 -6.27 18.69
CA TYR A 39 38.88 -7.36 19.22
C TYR A 39 39.61 -6.86 20.48
N PHE A 40 39.99 -5.58 20.56
CA PHE A 40 39.99 -4.89 21.86
C PHE A 40 38.58 -4.67 22.42
N ASN A 41 37.52 -4.99 21.67
CA ASN A 41 36.18 -5.17 22.24
C ASN A 41 35.86 -6.64 22.51
N SER A 42 36.32 -7.62 21.71
CA SER A 42 35.95 -9.04 21.85
C SER A 42 36.97 -9.94 22.58
N GLU A 43 38.27 -9.71 22.45
CA GLU A 43 39.32 -10.36 23.24
C GLU A 43 39.56 -9.61 24.55
N ALA A 44 39.33 -8.30 24.55
CA ALA A 44 38.91 -7.64 25.77
C ALA A 44 37.54 -8.15 26.22
N GLN A 45 36.59 -8.66 25.44
CA GLN A 45 35.43 -9.34 26.06
C GLN A 45 35.81 -10.68 26.67
N ASN A 46 36.75 -11.48 26.18
CA ASN A 46 37.06 -12.75 26.88
C ASN A 46 37.97 -12.53 28.10
N PHE A 47 38.99 -11.67 27.99
CA PHE A 47 39.82 -11.26 29.13
C PHE A 47 39.14 -10.21 30.01
N ARG A 48 38.18 -9.40 29.53
CA ARG A 48 37.16 -8.66 30.33
C ARG A 48 35.91 -9.48 30.60
N ILE A 49 35.68 -10.72 30.19
CA ILE A 49 34.57 -11.50 30.77
C ILE A 49 35.12 -12.00 32.09
N LEU A 50 36.37 -12.46 32.12
CA LEU A 50 37.09 -12.72 33.36
C LEU A 50 37.41 -11.42 34.15
N ARG A 51 37.95 -10.37 33.51
CA ARG A 51 38.24 -9.08 34.16
C ARG A 51 37.03 -8.17 34.35
N SER A 52 35.90 -8.29 33.64
CA SER A 52 34.64 -7.57 33.92
C SER A 52 33.71 -8.35 34.81
N THR A 53 33.74 -9.68 34.87
CA THR A 53 33.13 -10.33 36.03
C THR A 53 33.87 -9.85 37.27
N LEU A 54 35.21 -9.88 37.29
CA LEU A 54 36.00 -9.29 38.38
C LEU A 54 35.86 -7.77 38.52
N SER A 55 35.81 -6.97 37.45
CA SER A 55 35.75 -5.49 37.52
C SER A 55 34.34 -4.93 37.68
N GLU A 56 33.31 -5.61 37.20
CA GLU A 56 31.92 -5.28 37.53
C GLU A 56 31.66 -5.65 38.99
N THR A 57 32.13 -6.82 39.47
CA THR A 57 32.08 -7.10 40.92
C THR A 57 32.94 -6.12 41.72
N LEU A 58 34.16 -5.80 41.28
CA LEU A 58 35.00 -4.81 41.96
C LEU A 58 34.41 -3.42 41.91
N TRP A 59 33.82 -2.98 40.79
CA TRP A 59 33.17 -1.66 40.72
C TRP A 59 31.93 -1.61 41.59
N LEU A 60 31.11 -2.67 41.65
CA LEU A 60 29.96 -2.75 42.54
C LEU A 60 30.41 -2.71 44.02
N VAL A 61 31.47 -3.45 44.36
CA VAL A 61 32.08 -3.45 45.70
C VAL A 61 32.71 -2.09 46.03
N ILE A 62 33.50 -1.50 45.11
CA ILE A 62 34.12 -0.18 45.28
C ILE A 62 33.04 0.90 45.38
N ALA A 63 32.02 0.87 44.53
CA ALA A 63 30.90 1.81 44.59
C ALA A 63 30.15 1.69 45.92
N ALA A 64 29.88 0.47 46.39
CA ALA A 64 29.27 0.24 47.71
C ALA A 64 30.15 0.74 48.87
N ILE A 65 31.47 0.51 48.81
CA ILE A 65 32.43 0.99 49.82
C ILE A 65 32.56 2.51 49.77
N VAL A 66 32.73 3.12 48.59
CA VAL A 66 32.84 4.57 48.41
C VAL A 66 31.55 5.24 48.88
N PHE A 67 30.39 4.70 48.51
CA PHE A 67 29.10 5.20 48.96
C PHE A 67 28.96 5.09 50.50
N ALA A 68 29.36 3.96 51.09
CA ALA A 68 29.39 3.81 52.55
C ALA A 68 30.38 4.77 53.23
N VAL A 69 31.56 5.02 52.65
CA VAL A 69 32.55 5.98 53.18
C VAL A 69 32.06 7.42 53.06
N VAL A 70 31.40 7.78 51.94
CA VAL A 70 30.75 9.09 51.77
C VAL A 70 29.67 9.25 52.83
N LEU A 71 28.78 8.26 52.99
CA LEU A 71 27.76 8.26 54.04
C LEU A 71 28.37 8.42 55.43
N GLN A 72 29.47 7.72 55.72
CA GLN A 72 30.19 7.80 57.00
C GLN A 72 30.78 9.19 57.24
N LYS A 73 31.39 9.83 56.22
CA LYS A 73 31.94 11.18 56.33
C LYS A 73 30.83 12.24 56.47
N THR A 74 29.72 12.07 55.76
CA THR A 74 28.55 12.97 55.86
C THR A 74 27.77 12.78 57.16
N ASN A 75 27.95 11.65 57.84
CA ASN A 75 27.24 11.32 59.07
C ASN A 75 27.47 12.38 60.16
N THR A 76 28.72 12.86 60.33
CA THR A 76 29.06 13.89 61.32
C THR A 76 28.29 15.19 61.13
N TYR A 77 27.97 15.55 59.87
CA TYR A 77 27.22 16.76 59.54
C TYR A 77 25.69 16.57 59.58
N THR A 78 25.23 15.35 59.32
CA THR A 78 23.79 15.05 59.16
C THR A 78 23.14 14.58 60.47
N THR A 79 23.91 14.02 61.40
CA THR A 79 23.45 13.59 62.73
C THR A 79 22.64 14.66 63.48
N PRO A 80 23.11 15.92 63.65
CA PRO A 80 22.35 16.94 64.37
C PRO A 80 21.04 17.35 63.66
N TYR A 81 21.01 17.28 62.32
CA TYR A 81 19.80 17.56 61.53
C TYR A 81 18.74 16.47 61.68
N PHE A 82 19.15 15.20 61.66
CA PHE A 82 18.22 14.07 61.81
C PHE A 82 17.70 13.92 63.25
N GLU A 83 18.52 14.26 64.24
CA GLU A 83 18.11 14.32 65.65
C GLU A 83 17.06 15.41 65.91
N HIS A 84 17.14 16.57 65.22
CA HIS A 84 16.11 17.62 65.26
C HIS A 84 14.76 17.19 64.64
N ILE A 85 14.79 16.25 63.68
CA ILE A 85 13.60 15.71 63.01
C ILE A 85 13.01 14.51 63.79
N GLY A 86 13.66 14.07 64.88
CA GLY A 86 13.21 12.96 65.73
C GLY A 86 13.61 11.57 65.24
N LEU A 87 14.46 11.46 64.20
CA LEU A 87 14.99 10.20 63.70
C LEU A 87 16.24 9.81 64.50
N SER A 88 16.05 9.00 65.54
CA SER A 88 17.14 8.38 66.31
C SER A 88 17.13 6.87 66.13
N VAL A 89 18.32 6.28 65.96
CA VAL A 89 18.49 4.81 65.91
C VAL A 89 18.91 4.36 67.31
N PRO A 90 18.02 3.75 68.11
CA PRO A 90 18.24 3.60 69.55
C PRO A 90 19.27 2.52 69.88
N ASN A 91 19.21 1.37 69.20
CA ASN A 91 20.04 0.20 69.47
C ASN A 91 20.85 -0.27 68.26
N ASP A 92 22.04 -0.79 68.52
CA ASP A 92 22.90 -1.39 67.50
C ASP A 92 22.29 -2.67 66.90
N GLY A 93 21.58 -3.44 67.72
CA GLY A 93 20.87 -4.64 67.29
C GLY A 93 19.83 -4.33 66.21
N ASP A 94 19.03 -3.28 66.40
CA ASP A 94 17.96 -2.90 65.47
C ASP A 94 18.53 -2.41 64.13
N TYR A 95 19.64 -1.67 64.16
CA TYR A 95 20.34 -1.19 62.97
C TYR A 95 20.91 -2.34 62.13
N VAL A 96 21.63 -3.26 62.76
CA VAL A 96 22.19 -4.44 62.08
C VAL A 96 21.06 -5.35 61.60
N THR A 97 19.98 -5.49 62.36
CA THR A 97 18.81 -6.30 61.98
C THR A 97 18.10 -5.70 60.76
N PHE A 98 17.88 -4.39 60.71
CA PHE A 98 17.27 -3.73 59.54
C PHE A 98 18.12 -3.90 58.28
N LEU A 99 19.43 -3.64 58.35
CA LEU A 99 20.34 -3.82 57.22
C LEU A 99 20.44 -5.29 56.79
N SER A 100 20.44 -6.22 57.75
CA SER A 100 20.45 -7.66 57.47
C SER A 100 19.14 -8.11 56.82
N ALA A 101 18.00 -7.57 57.23
CA ALA A 101 16.70 -7.84 56.64
C ALA A 101 16.64 -7.35 55.17
N VAL A 102 17.08 -6.11 54.90
CA VAL A 102 17.11 -5.57 53.53
C VAL A 102 18.13 -6.32 52.65
N GLY A 103 19.30 -6.64 53.19
CA GLY A 103 20.30 -7.47 52.50
C GLY A 103 19.78 -8.87 52.18
N GLY A 104 19.04 -9.48 53.12
CA GLY A 104 18.37 -10.77 52.94
C GLY A 104 17.31 -10.75 51.85
N ILE A 105 16.43 -9.74 51.85
CA ILE A 105 15.41 -9.53 50.80
C ILE A 105 16.08 -9.42 49.42
N GLY A 106 17.17 -8.66 49.31
CA GLY A 106 17.89 -8.53 48.04
C GLY A 106 18.51 -9.85 47.56
N GLY A 107 19.05 -10.67 48.47
CA GLY A 107 19.53 -12.01 48.14
C GLY A 107 18.41 -12.94 47.64
N VAL A 108 17.24 -12.91 48.30
CA VAL A 108 16.06 -13.69 47.90
C VAL A 108 15.57 -13.28 46.51
N PHE A 109 15.48 -11.98 46.22
CA PHE A 109 15.05 -11.48 44.91
C PHE A 109 16.01 -11.86 43.78
N ILE A 110 17.33 -11.85 44.02
CA ILE A 110 18.33 -12.35 43.06
C ILE A 110 18.07 -13.85 42.77
N GLY A 111 17.86 -14.65 43.81
CA GLY A 111 17.58 -16.08 43.68
C GLY A 111 16.28 -16.36 42.90
N LEU A 112 15.20 -15.67 43.25
CA LEU A 112 13.90 -15.79 42.58
C LEU A 112 13.98 -15.42 41.09
N TYR A 113 14.74 -14.38 40.74
CA TYR A 113 14.92 -13.98 39.35
C TYR A 113 15.62 -15.07 38.51
N TYR A 114 16.73 -15.62 39.00
CA TYR A 114 17.43 -16.70 38.27
C TYR A 114 16.63 -18.00 38.25
N ALA A 115 15.87 -18.31 39.30
CA ALA A 115 14.94 -19.43 39.29
C ALA A 115 13.86 -19.26 38.20
N ALA A 116 13.27 -18.06 38.08
CA ALA A 116 12.29 -17.75 37.03
C ALA A 116 12.92 -17.81 35.63
N LEU A 117 14.10 -17.24 35.43
CA LEU A 117 14.81 -17.28 34.15
C LEU A 117 15.19 -18.71 33.74
N SER A 118 15.65 -19.53 34.69
CA SER A 118 15.94 -20.95 34.46
C SER A 118 14.67 -21.72 34.11
N SER A 119 13.55 -21.43 34.77
CA SER A 119 12.24 -22.01 34.45
C SER A 119 11.82 -21.66 33.02
N VAL A 120 11.85 -20.38 32.63
CA VAL A 120 11.53 -19.92 31.26
C VAL A 120 12.46 -20.57 30.23
N GLY A 121 13.76 -20.57 30.52
CA GLY A 121 14.77 -21.19 29.66
C GLY A 121 14.54 -22.68 29.44
N SER A 122 14.10 -23.41 30.47
CA SER A 122 13.80 -24.85 30.39
C SER A 122 12.45 -25.16 29.72
N ALA A 123 11.44 -24.32 29.93
CA ALA A 123 10.07 -24.58 29.48
C ALA A 123 9.89 -24.29 27.99
N ILE A 124 10.41 -23.15 27.51
CA ILE A 124 10.15 -22.66 26.14
C ILE A 124 11.41 -22.77 25.28
N TYR A 125 12.56 -22.34 25.79
CA TYR A 125 13.77 -22.21 24.98
C TYR A 125 14.62 -23.48 24.88
N ALA A 126 14.29 -24.54 25.62
CA ALA A 126 14.99 -25.82 25.52
C ALA A 126 14.78 -26.50 24.16
N LYS A 127 13.65 -26.23 23.50
CA LYS A 127 13.29 -26.80 22.19
C LYS A 127 13.73 -25.93 21.01
N VAL A 128 14.32 -24.78 21.29
CA VAL A 128 14.59 -23.73 20.30
C VAL A 128 16.08 -23.71 19.94
N PRO A 129 16.46 -23.42 18.68
CA PRO A 129 17.86 -23.33 18.27
C PRO A 129 18.70 -22.36 19.13
N ASN A 130 19.99 -22.66 19.26
CA ASN A 130 20.92 -21.90 20.12
C ASN A 130 20.92 -20.39 19.83
N ASN A 131 20.78 -20.00 18.57
CA ASN A 131 20.74 -18.62 18.12
C ASN A 131 19.56 -17.79 18.69
N ILE A 132 18.45 -18.42 19.08
CA ILE A 132 17.36 -17.73 19.78
C ILE A 132 17.55 -17.83 21.30
N ARG A 133 18.12 -18.94 21.80
CA ARG A 133 18.50 -19.06 23.21
C ARG A 133 19.53 -18.00 23.62
N ASP A 134 20.44 -17.63 22.72
CA ASP A 134 21.40 -16.56 22.93
C ASP A 134 20.73 -15.20 23.13
N LEU A 135 19.54 -14.97 22.55
CA LEU A 135 18.80 -13.71 22.72
C LEU A 135 18.32 -13.51 24.18
N LEU A 136 17.99 -14.59 24.90
CA LEU A 136 17.65 -14.50 26.34
C LEU A 136 18.82 -13.96 27.16
N THR A 137 20.05 -14.36 26.83
CA THR A 137 21.24 -13.93 27.57
C THR A 137 21.60 -12.46 27.33
N GLN A 138 21.01 -11.85 26.29
CA GLN A 138 21.26 -10.46 25.91
C GLN A 138 20.19 -9.49 26.44
N GLU A 139 19.27 -9.96 27.30
CA GLU A 139 18.20 -9.13 27.84
C GLU A 139 18.74 -8.00 28.76
N ARG A 140 18.59 -6.76 28.29
CA ARG A 140 19.20 -5.58 28.92
C ARG A 140 18.54 -5.19 30.26
N SER A 141 17.23 -5.36 30.41
CA SER A 141 16.49 -4.95 31.62
C SER A 141 16.84 -5.81 32.84
N GLY A 142 16.85 -7.13 32.68
CA GLY A 142 17.32 -8.06 33.72
C GLY A 142 18.72 -7.72 34.20
N THR A 143 19.65 -7.50 33.27
CA THR A 143 21.04 -7.18 33.60
C THR A 143 21.17 -5.91 34.45
N VAL A 144 20.43 -4.84 34.13
CA VAL A 144 20.46 -3.57 34.87
C VAL A 144 19.86 -3.72 36.28
N TYR A 145 18.73 -4.42 36.40
CA TYR A 145 18.09 -4.67 37.70
C TYR A 145 18.99 -5.49 38.64
N MET A 146 19.60 -6.56 38.11
CA MET A 146 20.48 -7.42 38.89
C MET A 146 21.71 -6.66 39.42
N ARG A 147 22.25 -5.72 38.64
CA ARG A 147 23.32 -4.82 39.10
C ARG A 147 22.87 -3.89 40.23
N PHE A 148 21.68 -3.29 40.12
CA PHE A 148 21.13 -2.44 41.17
C PHE A 148 20.94 -3.21 42.49
N LEU A 149 20.31 -4.38 42.43
CA LEU A 149 20.03 -5.20 43.60
C LEU A 149 21.30 -5.78 44.24
N SER A 150 22.27 -6.18 43.42
CA SER A 150 23.59 -6.61 43.88
C SER A 150 24.35 -5.47 44.56
N THR A 151 24.23 -4.23 44.07
CA THR A 151 24.83 -3.05 44.72
C THR A 151 24.18 -2.78 46.07
N LEU A 152 22.85 -2.85 46.16
CA LEU A 152 22.09 -2.61 47.40
C LEU A 152 22.42 -3.64 48.48
N THR A 153 22.49 -4.92 48.11
CA THR A 153 22.85 -6.02 49.03
C THR A 153 24.29 -5.88 49.50
N LEU A 154 25.23 -5.60 48.60
CA LEU A 154 26.63 -5.33 48.96
C LEU A 154 26.76 -4.10 49.86
N LEU A 155 25.99 -3.03 49.62
CA LEU A 155 25.97 -1.85 50.49
C LEU A 155 25.50 -2.18 51.91
N CYS A 156 24.47 -3.03 52.07
CA CYS A 156 24.02 -3.46 53.39
C CYS A 156 25.11 -4.26 54.13
N ILE A 157 25.79 -5.17 53.42
CA ILE A 157 26.88 -5.97 53.98
C ILE A 157 28.08 -5.08 54.37
N THR A 158 28.46 -4.10 53.55
CA THR A 158 29.57 -3.19 53.86
C THR A 158 29.25 -2.30 55.06
N LEU A 159 28.01 -1.80 55.17
CA LEU A 159 27.56 -1.02 56.34
C LEU A 159 27.57 -1.85 57.64
N ILE A 160 27.14 -3.12 57.58
CA ILE A 160 27.25 -4.06 58.71
C ILE A 160 28.72 -4.27 59.07
N THR A 161 29.59 -4.48 58.07
CA THR A 161 31.03 -4.69 58.28
C THR A 161 31.68 -3.47 58.93
N PHE A 162 31.33 -2.25 58.50
CA PHE A 162 31.81 -1.01 59.14
C PHE A 162 31.40 -0.93 60.61
N ARG A 163 30.21 -1.38 60.96
CA ARG A 163 29.77 -1.45 62.36
C ARG A 163 30.56 -2.49 63.16
N VAL A 164 30.80 -3.67 62.59
CA VAL A 164 31.61 -4.74 63.22
C VAL A 164 33.07 -4.27 63.43
N CYS A 165 33.61 -3.44 62.53
CA CYS A 165 34.92 -2.81 62.68
C CYS A 165 34.96 -1.64 63.68
N GLY A 166 33.87 -1.34 64.39
CA GLY A 166 33.83 -0.34 65.47
C GLY A 166 33.49 1.09 65.04
N LEU A 167 33.07 1.33 63.80
CA LEU A 167 32.66 2.67 63.33
C LEU A 167 31.28 3.09 63.89
N PRO A 168 31.02 4.40 64.10
CA PRO A 168 29.75 4.88 64.64
C PRO A 168 28.59 4.71 63.65
N ARG A 169 27.38 4.55 64.19
CA ARG A 169 26.13 4.33 63.43
C ARG A 169 25.87 5.45 62.42
N ILE A 170 25.52 5.09 61.19
CA ILE A 170 25.11 6.05 60.18
C ILE A 170 23.59 6.22 60.20
N ILE A 171 23.10 7.31 60.79
CA ILE A 171 21.65 7.57 60.93
C ILE A 171 21.01 7.79 59.54
N ALA A 172 21.71 8.50 58.66
CA ALA A 172 21.26 8.76 57.28
C ALA A 172 21.11 7.49 56.42
N ALA A 173 21.76 6.38 56.79
CA ALA A 173 21.69 5.13 56.02
C ALA A 173 20.29 4.50 56.09
N VAL A 174 19.57 4.64 57.20
CA VAL A 174 18.24 4.04 57.39
C VAL A 174 17.21 4.56 56.37
N PRO A 175 16.98 5.88 56.22
CA PRO A 175 16.03 6.39 55.22
C PRO A 175 16.49 6.14 53.77
N ILE A 176 17.80 6.21 53.49
CA ILE A 176 18.34 5.99 52.13
C ILE A 176 18.18 4.51 51.72
N VAL A 177 18.60 3.59 52.57
CA VAL A 177 18.45 2.14 52.31
C VAL A 177 16.98 1.76 52.28
N GLY A 178 16.13 2.35 53.13
CA GLY A 178 14.68 2.16 53.09
C GLY A 178 14.05 2.59 51.75
N LEU A 179 14.42 3.77 51.23
CA LEU A 179 13.96 4.24 49.92
C LEU A 179 14.45 3.33 48.79
N LEU A 180 15.74 2.98 48.77
CA LEU A 180 16.32 2.09 47.76
C LEU A 180 15.70 0.69 47.81
N ALA A 181 15.40 0.16 49.00
CA ALA A 181 14.67 -1.09 49.18
C ALA A 181 13.25 -0.99 48.60
N GLY A 182 12.53 0.09 48.90
CA GLY A 182 11.22 0.37 48.30
C GLY A 182 11.27 0.43 46.77
N ALA A 183 12.25 1.13 46.20
CA ALA A 183 12.50 1.17 44.75
C ALA A 183 12.83 -0.23 44.19
N GLY A 184 13.58 -1.04 44.93
CA GLY A 184 13.91 -2.43 44.58
C GLY A 184 12.69 -3.33 44.53
N VAL A 185 11.75 -3.20 45.46
CA VAL A 185 10.47 -3.92 45.47
C VAL A 185 9.60 -3.51 44.28
N VAL A 186 9.45 -2.21 44.03
CA VAL A 186 8.66 -1.71 42.88
C VAL A 186 9.29 -2.16 41.54
N ALA A 187 10.62 -2.11 41.44
CA ALA A 187 11.33 -2.57 40.26
C ALA A 187 11.24 -4.09 40.07
N PHE A 188 11.19 -4.88 41.15
CA PHE A 188 10.96 -6.33 41.08
C PHE A 188 9.61 -6.65 40.44
N VAL A 189 8.55 -5.92 40.79
CA VAL A 189 7.23 -6.09 40.17
C VAL A 189 7.29 -5.81 38.66
N LYS A 190 8.01 -4.76 38.24
CA LYS A 190 8.20 -4.43 36.81
C LYS A 190 9.02 -5.50 36.08
N LEU A 191 10.03 -6.06 36.73
CA LEU A 191 10.84 -7.14 36.16
C LEU A 191 10.07 -8.46 36.07
N GLY A 192 9.24 -8.78 37.07
CA GLY A 192 8.35 -9.94 37.03
C GLY A 192 7.43 -9.86 35.80
N LYS A 193 6.85 -8.69 35.51
CA LYS A 193 6.11 -8.45 34.26
C LYS A 193 6.95 -8.68 33.00
N ASN A 194 8.21 -8.27 33.00
CA ASN A 194 9.11 -8.53 31.87
C ASN A 194 9.45 -10.03 31.74
N ALA A 195 9.63 -10.75 32.84
CA ALA A 195 9.86 -12.19 32.82
C ALA A 195 8.66 -12.95 32.22
N PHE A 196 7.43 -12.46 32.45
CA PHE A 196 6.26 -12.96 31.73
C PHE A 196 6.31 -12.71 30.22
N ASN A 197 6.82 -11.55 29.78
CA ASN A 197 7.02 -11.26 28.35
C ASN A 197 8.10 -12.16 27.70
N LEU A 198 9.06 -12.67 28.47
CA LEU A 198 10.07 -13.61 27.98
C LEU A 198 9.49 -15.00 27.69
N PHE A 199 8.26 -15.32 28.11
CA PHE A 199 7.60 -16.53 27.62
C PHE A 199 7.23 -16.43 26.13
N ASP A 200 7.29 -15.23 25.54
CA ASP A 200 7.10 -15.01 24.11
C ASP A 200 8.46 -14.72 23.43
N PRO A 201 9.03 -15.66 22.67
CA PRO A 201 10.28 -15.47 21.93
C PRO A 201 10.23 -14.29 20.94
N THR A 202 9.05 -13.89 20.46
CA THR A 202 8.91 -12.75 19.53
C THR A 202 9.24 -11.42 20.21
N ALA A 203 9.14 -11.33 21.54
CA ALA A 203 9.52 -10.14 22.30
C ALA A 203 11.00 -9.77 22.12
N LEU A 204 11.86 -10.74 21.79
CA LEU A 204 13.29 -10.56 21.56
C LEU A 204 13.65 -10.15 20.13
N SER A 205 12.66 -10.05 19.23
CA SER A 205 12.85 -9.70 17.81
C SER A 205 13.50 -8.33 17.61
N HIS A 206 13.31 -7.39 18.53
CA HIS A 206 13.90 -6.05 18.45
C HIS A 206 15.43 -6.08 18.31
N HIS A 207 16.10 -6.98 19.02
CA HIS A 207 17.55 -7.16 18.94
C HIS A 207 17.99 -7.63 17.54
N VAL A 208 17.20 -8.50 16.92
CA VAL A 208 17.44 -9.02 15.57
C VAL A 208 17.34 -7.88 14.56
N PHE A 209 16.30 -7.05 14.64
CA PHE A 209 16.14 -5.88 13.76
C PHE A 209 17.25 -4.85 13.96
N GLU A 210 17.68 -4.57 15.19
CA GLU A 210 18.83 -3.69 15.44
C GLU A 210 20.11 -4.20 14.78
N ASP A 211 20.38 -5.50 14.82
CA ASP A 211 21.57 -6.09 14.21
C ASP A 211 21.54 -6.02 12.68
N ILE A 212 20.36 -6.20 12.08
CA ILE A 212 20.16 -6.02 10.64
C ILE A 212 20.41 -4.55 10.29
N GLN A 213 19.83 -3.60 11.04
CA GLN A 213 19.98 -2.17 10.80
C GLN A 213 21.43 -1.70 10.95
N LYS A 214 22.17 -2.22 11.94
CA LYS A 214 23.61 -1.97 12.11
C LYS A 214 24.42 -2.50 10.93
N SER A 215 24.01 -3.64 10.35
CA SER A 215 24.67 -4.20 9.18
C SER A 215 24.37 -3.39 7.92
N LEU A 216 23.14 -2.91 7.77
CA LEU A 216 22.69 -2.07 6.67
C LEU A 216 23.43 -0.72 6.65
N SER A 217 23.57 -0.06 7.81
CA SER A 217 24.24 1.25 7.92
C SER A 217 25.74 1.21 7.58
N LEU A 218 26.38 0.03 7.63
CA LEU A 218 27.77 -0.15 7.20
C LEU A 218 27.92 -0.11 5.67
N VAL A 219 26.90 -0.55 4.93
CA VAL A 219 26.93 -0.66 3.47
C VAL A 219 26.41 0.60 2.79
N GLN A 220 25.57 1.35 3.48
CA GLN A 220 25.07 2.62 2.97
C GLN A 220 26.17 3.66 2.79
N VAL A 221 25.95 4.55 1.83
CA VAL A 221 26.80 5.73 1.63
C VAL A 221 26.87 6.53 2.93
N ASN A 222 28.09 6.96 3.29
CA ASN A 222 28.49 7.52 4.60
C ASN A 222 28.77 6.49 5.71
N GLY A 223 28.49 5.20 5.48
CA GLY A 223 28.88 4.10 6.37
C GLY A 223 30.39 3.90 6.45
N TYR A 224 30.88 3.29 7.54
CA TYR A 224 32.30 3.03 7.70
C TYR A 224 32.83 2.11 6.60
N ARG A 225 33.64 2.66 5.69
CA ARG A 225 34.21 1.93 4.53
C ARG A 225 33.15 1.20 3.69
N TRP A 226 32.01 1.85 3.49
CA TRP A 226 30.89 1.34 2.70
C TRP A 226 31.26 0.86 1.29
N SER A 227 32.33 1.40 0.68
CA SER A 227 32.81 1.04 -0.66
C SER A 227 33.80 -0.14 -0.69
N ASP A 228 34.21 -0.69 0.46
CA ASP A 228 35.17 -1.81 0.53
C ASP A 228 34.43 -3.16 0.44
N PRO A 229 34.69 -3.99 -0.59
CA PRO A 229 34.03 -5.28 -0.79
C PRO A 229 34.09 -6.24 0.40
N ALA A 230 35.19 -6.22 1.16
CA ALA A 230 35.35 -7.12 2.31
C ALA A 230 34.40 -6.75 3.45
N PHE A 231 34.19 -5.45 3.67
CA PHE A 231 33.27 -4.94 4.69
C PHE A 231 31.81 -5.17 4.28
N GLN A 232 31.49 -4.97 2.99
CA GLN A 232 30.17 -5.27 2.42
C GLN A 232 29.80 -6.75 2.59
N ASN A 233 30.71 -7.67 2.25
CA ASN A 233 30.47 -9.11 2.40
C ASN A 233 30.37 -9.54 3.88
N HIS A 234 31.15 -8.92 4.77
CA HIS A 234 31.01 -9.15 6.22
C HIS A 234 29.64 -8.70 6.73
N ALA A 235 29.17 -7.51 6.32
CA ALA A 235 27.84 -7.01 6.66
C ALA A 235 26.74 -7.92 6.12
N TYR A 236 26.85 -8.39 4.88
CA TYR A 236 25.94 -9.38 4.30
C TYR A 236 25.87 -10.66 5.15
N LYS A 237 27.02 -11.25 5.50
CA LYS A 237 27.05 -12.47 6.32
C LYS A 237 26.43 -12.27 7.70
N LYS A 238 26.63 -11.11 8.33
CA LYS A 238 26.01 -10.79 9.62
C LYS A 238 24.49 -10.65 9.47
N ALA A 239 24.04 -9.86 8.50
CA ALA A 239 22.62 -9.65 8.24
C ALA A 239 21.89 -10.94 7.86
N SER A 240 22.51 -11.78 7.02
CA SER A 240 21.94 -13.09 6.63
C SER A 240 21.71 -14.00 7.83
N ARG A 241 22.62 -14.02 8.82
CA ARG A 241 22.41 -14.77 10.06
C ARG A 241 21.25 -14.20 10.89
N SER A 242 21.17 -12.87 11.00
CA SER A 242 20.07 -12.22 11.72
C SER A 242 18.72 -12.46 11.04
N ILE A 243 18.65 -12.42 9.71
CA ILE A 243 17.43 -12.74 8.95
C ILE A 243 17.05 -14.21 9.15
N GLU A 244 18.02 -15.13 9.18
CA GLU A 244 17.74 -16.53 9.49
C GLU A 244 17.15 -16.70 10.91
N THR A 245 17.69 -16.00 11.90
CA THR A 245 17.11 -15.97 13.25
C THR A 245 15.69 -15.38 13.24
N LEU A 246 15.43 -14.33 12.47
CA LEU A 246 14.09 -13.76 12.32
C LEU A 246 13.10 -14.76 11.71
N ARG A 247 13.51 -15.51 10.68
CA ARG A 247 12.71 -16.57 10.06
C ARG A 247 12.36 -17.65 11.06
N LEU A 248 13.34 -18.13 11.83
CA LEU A 248 13.12 -19.14 12.86
C LEU A 248 12.16 -18.64 13.96
N LEU A 249 12.26 -17.37 14.37
CA LEU A 249 11.30 -16.77 15.30
C LEU A 249 9.88 -16.78 14.75
N ILE A 250 9.69 -16.42 13.47
CA ILE A 250 8.38 -16.47 12.82
C ILE A 250 7.87 -17.91 12.74
N GLU A 251 8.72 -18.88 12.41
CA GLU A 251 8.32 -20.29 12.36
C GLU A 251 7.87 -20.84 13.71
N ILE A 252 8.53 -20.46 14.80
CA ILE A 252 8.14 -20.84 16.15
C ILE A 252 6.82 -20.18 16.51
N ALA A 253 6.69 -18.89 16.23
CA ALA A 253 5.48 -18.12 16.47
C ALA A 253 4.27 -18.56 15.62
N ILE A 254 4.48 -19.35 14.56
CA ILE A 254 3.43 -20.01 13.75
C ILE A 254 3.07 -21.40 14.29
N LYS A 255 3.99 -22.09 14.96
CA LYS A 255 3.78 -23.45 15.48
C LYS A 255 3.16 -23.45 16.88
N GLU A 256 3.50 -22.45 17.70
CA GLU A 256 3.06 -22.34 19.08
C GLU A 256 1.67 -21.67 19.16
N THR A 257 0.64 -22.45 19.48
CA THR A 257 -0.77 -22.02 19.50
C THR A 257 -1.05 -20.78 20.37
N HIS A 258 -0.25 -20.54 21.40
CA HIS A 258 -0.36 -19.36 22.28
C HIS A 258 0.33 -18.10 21.72
N GLN A 259 1.14 -18.21 20.66
CA GLN A 259 1.89 -17.12 20.02
C GLN A 259 1.37 -16.77 18.63
N ASN A 260 0.62 -17.67 17.99
CA ASN A 260 0.05 -17.53 16.64
C ASN A 260 -0.80 -16.27 16.42
N GLY A 261 -1.24 -15.59 17.50
CA GLY A 261 -2.14 -14.43 17.44
C GLY A 261 -1.41 -13.10 17.39
N ARG A 262 -1.70 -12.22 18.36
CA ARG A 262 -1.20 -10.84 18.40
C ARG A 262 0.32 -10.71 18.35
N SER A 263 1.04 -11.66 18.94
CA SER A 263 2.52 -11.67 18.95
C SER A 263 3.11 -11.92 17.57
N LEU A 264 2.60 -12.93 16.86
CA LEU A 264 2.95 -13.20 15.45
C LEU A 264 2.63 -11.98 14.56
N VAL A 265 1.43 -11.42 14.69
CA VAL A 265 1.01 -10.24 13.90
C VAL A 265 1.92 -9.05 14.16
N LYS A 266 2.25 -8.78 15.43
CA LYS A 266 3.17 -7.70 15.79
C LYS A 266 4.56 -7.90 15.17
N LEU A 267 5.06 -9.13 15.18
CA LEU A 267 6.34 -9.47 14.55
C LEU A 267 6.30 -9.23 13.04
N ILE A 268 5.24 -9.69 12.35
CA ILE A 268 5.07 -9.50 10.90
C ILE A 268 4.89 -8.03 10.54
N CYS A 269 4.13 -7.26 11.31
CA CYS A 269 3.99 -5.82 11.12
C CYS A 269 5.35 -5.12 11.22
N TYR A 270 6.19 -5.47 12.20
CA TYR A 270 7.56 -4.94 12.28
C TYR A 270 8.45 -5.40 11.11
N THR A 271 8.27 -6.63 10.63
CA THR A 271 8.96 -7.11 9.43
C THR A 271 8.57 -6.30 8.19
N LEU A 272 7.29 -6.00 8.00
CA LEU A 272 6.79 -5.16 6.90
C LEU A 272 7.27 -3.71 7.00
N ASP A 273 7.28 -3.14 8.21
CA ASP A 273 7.83 -1.80 8.46
C ASP A 273 9.34 -1.76 8.15
N PHE A 274 10.07 -2.81 8.53
CA PHE A 274 11.49 -2.95 8.18
C PHE A 274 11.69 -3.07 6.66
N LEU A 275 10.92 -3.91 5.96
CA LEU A 275 11.01 -4.07 4.51
C LEU A 275 10.71 -2.77 3.77
N SER A 276 9.70 -2.01 4.23
CA SER A 276 9.36 -0.69 3.69
C SER A 276 10.53 0.28 3.83
N ASN A 277 11.14 0.36 5.02
CA ASN A 277 12.31 1.20 5.24
C ASN A 277 13.52 0.74 4.41
N TYR A 278 13.73 -0.57 4.28
CA TYR A 278 14.81 -1.14 3.50
C TYR A 278 14.70 -0.76 2.02
N GLU A 279 13.51 -0.82 1.42
CA GLU A 279 13.29 -0.45 0.03
C GLU A 279 13.67 1.02 -0.23
N LEU A 280 13.22 1.94 0.63
CA LEU A 280 13.60 3.36 0.55
C LEU A 280 15.11 3.60 0.73
N MET A 281 15.78 2.70 1.46
CA MET A 281 17.21 2.76 1.76
C MET A 281 18.09 2.18 0.64
N LYS A 282 17.55 1.34 -0.27
CA LYS A 282 18.32 0.72 -1.36
C LYS A 282 18.96 1.74 -2.28
N LYS A 283 18.32 2.90 -2.47
CA LYS A 283 18.87 4.01 -3.26
C LYS A 283 20.19 4.58 -2.71
N ASN A 284 20.60 4.22 -1.49
CA ASN A 284 21.85 4.62 -0.87
C ASN A 284 22.90 3.50 -0.85
N ILE A 285 22.64 2.39 -1.54
CA ILE A 285 23.51 1.22 -1.63
C ILE A 285 24.00 1.10 -3.06
N PRO A 286 25.31 0.94 -3.30
CA PRO A 286 25.83 0.79 -4.65
C PRO A 286 25.26 -0.45 -5.35
N SER A 287 24.95 -0.36 -6.65
CA SER A 287 24.34 -1.46 -7.40
C SER A 287 25.26 -2.69 -7.42
N ASN A 288 26.56 -2.46 -7.56
CA ASN A 288 27.57 -3.54 -7.56
C ASN A 288 28.08 -3.94 -6.17
N SER A 289 27.39 -3.54 -5.09
CA SER A 289 27.77 -3.87 -3.71
C SER A 289 27.72 -5.39 -3.45
N TYR A 290 28.69 -5.89 -2.68
CA TYR A 290 28.70 -7.27 -2.15
C TYR A 290 27.68 -7.51 -1.04
N TRP A 291 26.92 -6.48 -0.66
CA TRP A 291 25.69 -6.66 0.09
C TRP A 291 24.65 -7.48 -0.68
N TYR A 292 24.62 -7.31 -2.00
CA TYR A 292 23.80 -8.12 -2.89
C TYR A 292 24.59 -9.37 -3.29
N PRO A 293 24.12 -10.58 -2.92
CA PRO A 293 24.82 -11.81 -3.26
C PRO A 293 24.80 -12.04 -4.78
N GLU A 294 25.84 -12.69 -5.29
CA GLU A 294 25.97 -13.06 -6.70
C GLU A 294 25.12 -14.29 -7.02
N GLN A 295 24.53 -14.28 -8.22
CA GLN A 295 23.84 -15.41 -8.83
C GLN A 295 24.33 -15.58 -10.26
N PHE A 296 24.55 -16.84 -10.66
CA PHE A 296 24.88 -17.20 -12.03
C PHE A 296 23.66 -17.12 -12.93
N LYS A 297 23.72 -16.29 -13.97
CA LYS A 297 22.75 -16.26 -15.07
C LYS A 297 23.39 -16.93 -16.29
N HIS A 298 22.93 -18.15 -16.57
CA HIS A 298 23.41 -18.90 -17.74
C HIS A 298 22.92 -18.27 -19.03
N LYS A 299 23.80 -18.23 -20.02
CA LYS A 299 23.50 -17.68 -21.34
C LYS A 299 22.94 -18.77 -22.24
N ASP A 300 21.96 -18.38 -23.05
CA ASP A 300 21.56 -19.19 -24.20
C ASP A 300 22.66 -19.14 -25.26
N TRP A 301 23.05 -20.30 -25.77
CA TRP A 301 24.05 -20.45 -26.82
C TRP A 301 23.71 -19.68 -28.09
N TYR A 302 22.45 -19.69 -28.49
CA TYR A 302 22.02 -19.09 -29.76
C TYR A 302 21.71 -17.59 -29.64
N ALA A 303 21.41 -17.10 -28.43
CA ALA A 303 21.25 -15.66 -28.17
C ALA A 303 22.58 -14.96 -27.86
N THR A 304 23.66 -15.71 -27.64
CA THR A 304 24.98 -15.16 -27.28
C THR A 304 25.73 -14.68 -28.53
N PRO A 305 26.38 -13.49 -28.51
CA PRO A 305 27.17 -13.00 -29.63
C PRO A 305 28.20 -14.02 -30.13
N GLY A 306 28.31 -14.16 -31.45
CA GLY A 306 29.11 -15.21 -32.09
C GLY A 306 30.58 -15.27 -31.66
N TYR A 307 31.18 -14.16 -31.23
CA TYR A 307 32.55 -14.17 -30.71
C TYR A 307 32.68 -14.92 -29.38
N ASN A 308 31.72 -14.79 -28.46
CA ASN A 308 31.71 -15.52 -27.18
C ASN A 308 31.50 -17.02 -27.42
N VAL A 309 30.56 -17.36 -28.31
CA VAL A 309 30.29 -18.74 -28.72
C VAL A 309 31.52 -19.36 -29.40
N LYS A 310 32.18 -18.61 -30.28
CA LYS A 310 33.39 -19.03 -30.98
C LYS A 310 34.56 -19.27 -30.02
N ILE A 311 34.76 -18.37 -29.04
CA ILE A 311 35.80 -18.56 -28.01
C ILE A 311 35.51 -19.81 -27.18
N ALA A 312 34.27 -19.99 -26.74
CA ALA A 312 33.85 -21.18 -25.98
C ALA A 312 34.08 -22.47 -26.81
N HIS A 313 33.68 -22.48 -28.07
CA HIS A 313 33.88 -23.60 -28.99
C HIS A 313 35.37 -23.93 -29.22
N ILE A 314 36.19 -22.92 -29.57
CA ILE A 314 37.64 -23.10 -29.83
C ILE A 314 38.38 -23.60 -28.57
N THR A 315 37.98 -23.12 -27.39
CA THR A 315 38.60 -23.52 -26.12
C THR A 315 38.02 -24.81 -25.54
N GLY A 316 37.02 -25.42 -26.18
CA GLY A 316 36.31 -26.60 -25.68
C GLY A 316 35.58 -26.36 -24.35
N THR A 317 35.23 -25.11 -24.04
CA THR A 317 34.56 -24.74 -22.79
C THR A 317 33.10 -24.39 -23.03
N SER A 318 32.26 -24.50 -21.99
CA SER A 318 30.90 -23.98 -22.04
C SER A 318 30.87 -22.45 -21.93
N LEU A 319 29.77 -21.83 -22.36
CA LEU A 319 29.55 -20.40 -22.13
C LEU A 319 29.58 -20.08 -20.64
N GLN A 320 30.47 -19.16 -20.27
CA GLN A 320 30.58 -18.69 -18.90
C GLN A 320 29.32 -17.90 -18.53
N PRO A 321 28.66 -18.23 -17.41
CA PRO A 321 27.49 -17.51 -16.93
C PRO A 321 27.86 -16.07 -16.55
N ASP A 322 26.91 -15.16 -16.69
CA ASP A 322 27.05 -13.80 -16.16
C ASP A 322 26.79 -13.81 -14.64
N MET A 323 27.57 -13.02 -13.91
CA MET A 323 27.38 -12.80 -12.47
C MET A 323 26.42 -11.63 -12.26
N VAL A 324 25.19 -11.91 -11.85
CA VAL A 324 24.15 -10.90 -11.59
C VAL A 324 23.92 -10.78 -10.09
N ARG A 325 23.71 -9.55 -9.61
CA ARG A 325 23.45 -9.27 -8.19
C ARG A 325 21.97 -9.49 -7.86
N ARG A 326 21.69 -10.19 -6.76
CA ARG A 326 20.32 -10.34 -6.22
C ARG A 326 19.94 -9.13 -5.38
N HIS A 327 19.33 -8.14 -6.02
CA HIS A 327 18.92 -6.89 -5.37
C HIS A 327 17.78 -7.04 -4.34
N HIS A 328 17.08 -8.19 -4.34
CA HIS A 328 15.89 -8.43 -3.51
C HIS A 328 16.05 -9.66 -2.60
N TRP A 329 17.28 -9.97 -2.21
CA TRP A 329 17.59 -11.19 -1.46
C TRP A 329 16.94 -11.25 -0.07
N ILE A 330 16.59 -10.10 0.52
CA ILE A 330 15.92 -10.01 1.83
C ILE A 330 14.42 -10.30 1.66
N GLU A 331 13.81 -9.65 0.67
CA GLU A 331 12.40 -9.80 0.30
C GLU A 331 12.10 -11.26 -0.04
N GLU A 332 12.92 -11.86 -0.90
CA GLU A 332 12.82 -13.27 -1.30
C GLU A 332 12.89 -14.25 -0.11
N GLN A 333 13.50 -13.85 1.01
CA GLN A 333 13.59 -14.66 2.23
C GLN A 333 12.44 -14.43 3.21
N LEU A 334 11.81 -13.25 3.20
CA LEU A 334 10.79 -12.85 4.20
C LEU A 334 9.36 -12.89 3.66
N HIS A 335 9.12 -12.64 2.37
CA HIS A 335 7.78 -12.69 1.76
C HIS A 335 7.06 -14.03 1.99
N PRO A 336 7.68 -15.22 1.85
CA PRO A 336 7.00 -16.48 2.11
C PRO A 336 6.46 -16.62 3.54
N TYR A 337 7.15 -16.01 4.53
CA TYR A 337 6.73 -16.03 5.92
C TYR A 337 5.57 -15.08 6.21
N ILE A 338 5.51 -13.96 5.51
CA ILE A 338 4.37 -13.04 5.55
C ILE A 338 3.11 -13.73 5.00
N LEU A 339 3.22 -14.39 3.84
CA LEU A 339 2.12 -15.15 3.25
C LEU A 339 1.68 -16.30 4.16
N ARG A 340 2.63 -17.05 4.74
CA ARG A 340 2.33 -18.12 5.68
C ARG A 340 1.59 -17.60 6.92
N SER A 341 2.03 -16.47 7.49
CA SER A 341 1.33 -15.85 8.62
C SER A 341 -0.09 -15.43 8.27
N LEU A 342 -0.30 -14.87 7.07
CA LEU A 342 -1.63 -14.52 6.58
C LEU A 342 -2.54 -15.75 6.49
N SER A 343 -2.04 -16.84 5.87
CA SER A 343 -2.79 -18.10 5.73
C SER A 343 -3.22 -18.70 7.08
N VAL A 344 -2.34 -18.66 8.09
CA VAL A 344 -2.61 -19.23 9.42
C VAL A 344 -3.65 -18.40 10.17
N ASN A 345 -3.53 -17.07 10.16
CA ASN A 345 -4.51 -16.22 10.84
C ASN A 345 -5.88 -16.26 10.17
N LEU A 346 -5.93 -16.41 8.84
CA LEU A 346 -7.19 -16.65 8.12
C LEU A 346 -7.82 -18.00 8.50
N ALA A 347 -7.04 -19.08 8.48
CA ALA A 347 -7.53 -20.42 8.83
C ALA A 347 -8.03 -20.51 10.29
N GLU A 348 -7.47 -19.72 11.20
CA GLU A 348 -7.89 -19.66 12.61
C GLU A 348 -9.02 -18.62 12.85
N GLY A 349 -9.56 -17.98 11.81
CA GLY A 349 -10.68 -17.02 11.90
C GLY A 349 -10.33 -15.69 12.59
N ARG A 350 -9.05 -15.31 12.63
CA ARG A 350 -8.55 -14.10 13.31
C ARG A 350 -8.63 -12.87 12.41
N HIS A 351 -9.85 -12.45 12.08
CA HIS A 351 -10.05 -11.43 11.05
C HIS A 351 -9.46 -10.04 11.42
N LEU A 352 -9.49 -9.64 12.69
CA LEU A 352 -8.89 -8.37 13.13
C LEU A 352 -7.37 -8.34 12.91
N GLU A 353 -6.69 -9.42 13.29
CA GLU A 353 -5.27 -9.64 13.07
C GLU A 353 -4.91 -9.63 11.58
N VAL A 354 -5.73 -10.29 10.75
CA VAL A 354 -5.55 -10.30 9.29
C VAL A 354 -5.65 -8.88 8.72
N MET A 355 -6.66 -8.11 9.14
CA MET A 355 -6.83 -6.72 8.68
C MET A 355 -5.65 -5.83 9.07
N GLN A 356 -5.07 -6.02 10.26
CA GLN A 356 -3.86 -5.30 10.66
C GLN A 356 -2.67 -5.63 9.75
N VAL A 357 -2.48 -6.90 9.41
CA VAL A 357 -1.43 -7.34 8.47
C VAL A 357 -1.67 -6.76 7.07
N LEU A 358 -2.92 -6.82 6.56
CA LEU A 358 -3.27 -6.28 5.25
C LEU A 358 -3.03 -4.77 5.15
N SER A 359 -3.36 -4.00 6.18
CA SER A 359 -3.07 -2.56 6.23
C SER A 359 -1.55 -2.27 6.16
N LYS A 360 -0.74 -3.10 6.82
CA LYS A 360 0.73 -2.99 6.74
C LYS A 360 1.28 -3.46 5.40
N ILE A 361 0.67 -4.46 4.78
CA ILE A 361 0.97 -4.89 3.41
C ILE A 361 0.68 -3.77 2.43
N GLU A 362 -0.47 -3.09 2.55
CA GLU A 362 -0.82 -1.95 1.69
C GLU A 362 0.20 -0.82 1.81
N SER A 363 0.66 -0.52 3.03
CA SER A 363 1.73 0.44 3.28
C SER A 363 3.03 0.04 2.59
N TYR A 364 3.38 -1.25 2.63
CA TYR A 364 4.58 -1.78 1.96
C TYR A 364 4.44 -1.76 0.43
N VAL A 365 3.29 -2.15 -0.12
CA VAL A 365 2.94 -2.08 -1.56
C VAL A 365 3.03 -0.64 -2.07
N SER A 366 2.58 0.32 -1.27
CA SER A 366 2.69 1.76 -1.57
C SER A 366 4.16 2.17 -1.74
N VAL A 367 5.04 1.74 -0.83
CA VAL A 367 6.48 2.03 -0.91
C VAL A 367 7.13 1.37 -2.12
N LEU A 368 6.84 0.09 -2.40
CA LEU A 368 7.38 -0.61 -3.57
C LEU A 368 7.00 0.12 -4.88
N SER A 369 5.73 0.50 -5.00
CA SER A 369 5.19 1.25 -6.15
C SER A 369 5.84 2.62 -6.28
N TYR A 370 6.02 3.33 -5.16
CA TYR A 370 6.72 4.61 -5.11
C TYR A 370 8.20 4.50 -5.53
N THR A 371 8.84 3.36 -5.30
CA THR A 371 10.23 3.14 -5.75
C THR A 371 10.37 2.69 -7.20
N GLY A 372 9.28 2.30 -7.86
CA GLY A 372 9.22 2.00 -9.30
C GLY A 372 9.28 0.51 -9.69
N ASP A 373 9.29 -0.43 -8.74
CA ASP A 373 9.33 -1.88 -9.02
C ASP A 373 7.92 -2.49 -9.16
N ILE A 374 7.25 -2.12 -10.25
CA ILE A 374 5.83 -2.46 -10.48
C ILE A 374 5.63 -3.95 -10.70
N SER A 375 6.49 -4.56 -11.50
CA SER A 375 6.41 -5.98 -11.86
C SER A 375 6.38 -6.86 -10.60
N LYS A 376 7.30 -6.65 -9.65
CA LYS A 376 7.32 -7.43 -8.41
C LYS A 376 6.21 -7.06 -7.44
N THR A 377 5.77 -5.80 -7.46
CA THR A 377 4.64 -5.37 -6.64
C THR A 377 3.38 -6.15 -7.04
N PHE A 378 3.12 -6.30 -8.34
CA PHE A 378 2.03 -7.15 -8.83
C PHE A 378 2.21 -8.62 -8.46
N ASP A 379 3.43 -9.16 -8.61
CA ASP A 379 3.70 -10.57 -8.26
C ASP A 379 3.46 -10.85 -6.77
N LEU A 380 3.72 -9.87 -5.89
CA LEU A 380 3.45 -9.97 -4.45
C LEU A 380 1.95 -9.93 -4.15
N ILE A 381 1.20 -8.98 -4.72
CA ILE A 381 -0.25 -8.88 -4.46
C ILE A 381 -1.01 -10.06 -5.06
N ASP A 382 -0.56 -10.62 -6.19
CA ASP A 382 -1.08 -11.87 -6.77
C ASP A 382 -0.92 -13.04 -5.77
N GLN A 383 0.22 -13.14 -5.10
CA GLN A 383 0.45 -14.18 -4.09
C GLN A 383 -0.39 -13.96 -2.83
N ILE A 384 -0.56 -12.71 -2.40
CA ILE A 384 -1.40 -12.35 -1.24
C ILE A 384 -2.86 -12.69 -1.51
N SER A 385 -3.40 -12.26 -2.65
CA SER A 385 -4.80 -12.51 -3.02
C SER A 385 -5.07 -14.01 -3.13
N LYS A 386 -4.20 -14.75 -3.82
CA LYS A 386 -4.29 -16.21 -3.92
C LYS A 386 -4.27 -16.88 -2.55
N THR A 387 -3.32 -16.53 -1.70
CA THR A 387 -3.21 -17.10 -0.34
C THR A 387 -4.47 -16.84 0.48
N ALA A 388 -5.05 -15.64 0.38
CA ALA A 388 -6.23 -15.28 1.13
C ALA A 388 -7.49 -16.02 0.66
N ILE A 389 -7.67 -16.13 -0.65
CA ILE A 389 -8.83 -16.83 -1.23
C ILE A 389 -8.73 -18.34 -0.99
N GLU A 390 -7.55 -18.93 -1.13
CA GLU A 390 -7.31 -20.35 -0.83
C GLU A 390 -7.62 -20.67 0.64
N ALA A 391 -7.21 -19.80 1.56
CA ALA A 391 -7.52 -19.97 2.98
C ALA A 391 -9.03 -19.92 3.26
N TYR A 392 -9.76 -18.99 2.64
CA TYR A 392 -11.22 -18.92 2.75
C TYR A 392 -11.93 -20.13 2.10
N ALA A 393 -11.41 -20.60 0.97
CA ALA A 393 -11.99 -21.74 0.25
C ALA A 393 -11.95 -23.05 1.07
N LEU A 394 -11.02 -23.17 2.03
CA LEU A 394 -10.82 -24.30 2.92
C LEU A 394 -11.72 -24.28 4.17
N GLU A 395 -12.51 -23.23 4.40
CA GLU A 395 -13.43 -23.19 5.54
C GLU A 395 -14.52 -24.29 5.40
N PRO A 396 -14.74 -25.11 6.45
CA PRO A 396 -15.62 -26.29 6.38
C PRO A 396 -17.10 -25.93 6.26
N GLU A 397 -17.52 -24.78 6.78
CA GLU A 397 -18.87 -24.23 6.60
C GLU A 397 -18.79 -22.96 5.77
N LYS A 398 -19.40 -22.97 4.58
CA LYS A 398 -19.51 -21.79 3.72
C LYS A 398 -20.91 -21.21 3.89
N PRO A 399 -21.11 -20.25 4.81
CA PRO A 399 -22.42 -19.67 4.99
C PRO A 399 -22.86 -18.95 3.71
N LYS A 400 -24.17 -18.95 3.42
CA LYS A 400 -24.73 -18.19 2.29
C LYS A 400 -24.44 -16.69 2.42
N LEU A 401 -24.33 -16.20 3.66
CA LEU A 401 -23.94 -14.85 4.02
C LEU A 401 -22.61 -14.91 4.77
N ALA A 402 -21.58 -14.26 4.23
CA ALA A 402 -20.27 -14.18 4.88
C ALA A 402 -20.34 -13.30 6.13
N LYS A 403 -19.32 -13.38 6.97
CA LYS A 403 -19.16 -12.39 8.03
C LYS A 403 -18.69 -11.06 7.42
N ILE A 404 -19.03 -9.94 8.05
CA ILE A 404 -18.63 -8.61 7.57
C ILE A 404 -17.10 -8.49 7.49
N GLU A 405 -16.37 -9.15 8.38
CA GLU A 405 -14.93 -9.13 8.39
C GLU A 405 -14.32 -9.83 7.17
N THR A 406 -14.96 -10.88 6.66
CA THR A 406 -14.56 -11.54 5.41
C THR A 406 -14.72 -10.59 4.23
N LEU A 407 -15.83 -9.84 4.20
CA LEU A 407 -16.08 -8.82 3.18
C LEU A 407 -14.99 -7.74 3.22
N SER A 408 -14.65 -7.24 4.41
CA SER A 408 -13.59 -6.25 4.60
C SER A 408 -12.20 -6.75 4.16
N ILE A 409 -11.91 -8.04 4.35
CA ILE A 409 -10.66 -8.66 3.87
C ILE A 409 -10.60 -8.65 2.34
N ILE A 410 -11.69 -9.02 1.66
CA ILE A 410 -11.76 -8.99 0.20
C ILE A 410 -11.65 -7.56 -0.33
N GLU A 411 -12.32 -6.59 0.30
CA GLU A 411 -12.17 -5.18 -0.05
C GLU A 411 -10.72 -4.69 0.12
N ALA A 412 -10.05 -5.05 1.22
CA ALA A 412 -8.66 -4.67 1.44
C ALA A 412 -7.73 -5.26 0.36
N ILE A 413 -7.94 -6.51 -0.06
CA ILE A 413 -7.17 -7.16 -1.13
C ILE A 413 -7.46 -6.50 -2.49
N ALA A 414 -8.73 -6.21 -2.78
CA ALA A 414 -9.13 -5.55 -4.02
C ALA A 414 -8.67 -4.07 -4.07
N THR A 415 -8.37 -3.45 -2.93
CA THR A 415 -7.82 -2.08 -2.84
C THR A 415 -6.33 -2.01 -3.22
N LEU A 416 -5.55 -3.09 -3.12
CA LEU A 416 -4.10 -3.05 -3.33
C LEU A 416 -3.66 -2.43 -4.68
N PRO A 417 -4.29 -2.74 -5.84
CA PRO A 417 -3.96 -2.07 -7.11
C PRO A 417 -4.23 -0.57 -7.11
N ILE A 418 -5.17 -0.07 -6.32
CA ILE A 418 -5.43 1.37 -6.15
C ILE A 418 -4.20 2.04 -5.54
N SER A 419 -3.65 1.45 -4.48
CA SER A 419 -2.45 1.95 -3.82
C SER A 419 -1.25 1.93 -4.78
N ILE A 420 -1.16 0.93 -5.67
CA ILE A 420 -0.16 0.93 -6.75
C ILE A 420 -0.33 2.13 -7.68
N ALA A 421 -1.55 2.35 -8.21
CA ALA A 421 -1.83 3.43 -9.16
C ALA A 421 -1.44 4.81 -8.58
N LEU A 422 -1.87 5.11 -7.35
CA LEU A 422 -1.62 6.39 -6.70
C LEU A 422 -0.12 6.63 -6.44
N ASN A 423 0.59 5.64 -5.92
CA ASN A 423 2.01 5.78 -5.60
C ASN A 423 2.89 5.78 -6.86
N MET A 424 2.45 5.12 -7.93
CA MET A 424 3.09 5.19 -9.24
C MET A 424 2.94 6.59 -9.85
N ALA A 425 1.74 7.19 -9.80
CA ALA A 425 1.54 8.58 -10.23
C ALA A 425 2.48 9.54 -9.47
N GLN A 426 2.65 9.32 -8.15
CA GLN A 426 3.57 10.09 -7.32
C GLN A 426 5.05 9.84 -7.66
N HIS A 427 5.43 8.61 -8.00
CA HIS A 427 6.79 8.28 -8.47
C HIS A 427 7.15 9.08 -9.72
N VAL A 428 6.25 9.07 -10.71
CA VAL A 428 6.44 9.74 -12.00
C VAL A 428 6.52 11.25 -11.83
N SER A 429 5.64 11.83 -11.02
CA SER A 429 5.65 13.26 -10.71
C SER A 429 6.98 13.72 -10.09
N ASN A 430 7.54 12.94 -9.15
CA ASN A 430 8.81 13.25 -8.49
C ASN A 430 10.06 12.95 -9.35
N ASN A 431 9.90 12.31 -10.51
CA ASN A 431 10.96 11.96 -11.42
C ASN A 431 10.65 12.42 -12.86
N SER A 432 9.94 13.56 -12.97
CA SER A 432 9.75 14.26 -14.25
C SER A 432 11.09 14.64 -14.88
N ARG A 433 11.10 14.90 -16.19
CA ARG A 433 12.29 15.38 -16.91
C ARG A 433 12.93 16.59 -16.22
N ALA A 434 12.13 17.54 -15.76
CA ALA A 434 12.60 18.74 -15.06
C ALA A 434 13.31 18.39 -13.74
N THR A 435 12.69 17.54 -12.92
CA THR A 435 13.26 17.13 -11.64
C THR A 435 14.53 16.29 -11.81
N LEU A 436 14.56 15.39 -12.81
CA LEU A 436 15.76 14.61 -13.12
C LEU A 436 16.89 15.50 -13.65
N SER A 437 16.57 16.55 -14.41
CA SER A 437 17.55 17.55 -14.84
C SER A 437 18.21 18.24 -13.66
N GLU A 438 17.44 18.68 -12.67
CA GLU A 438 17.93 19.32 -11.45
C GLU A 438 18.77 18.35 -10.60
N LYS A 439 18.27 17.13 -10.37
CA LYS A 439 19.02 16.10 -9.64
C LYS A 439 20.36 15.82 -10.30
N THR A 440 20.39 15.73 -11.64
CA THR A 440 21.59 15.43 -12.41
C THR A 440 22.61 16.57 -12.39
N SER A 441 22.16 17.83 -12.50
CA SER A 441 23.07 18.99 -12.46
C SER A 441 23.77 19.15 -11.11
N ASN A 442 23.14 18.70 -10.03
CA ASN A 442 23.69 18.75 -8.67
C ASN A 442 24.65 17.59 -8.35
N ILE A 443 24.86 16.63 -9.26
CA ILE A 443 25.79 15.51 -9.04
C ILE A 443 27.23 16.00 -9.19
N ASN A 444 28.02 15.87 -8.12
CA ASN A 444 29.47 15.94 -8.22
C ASN A 444 30.04 14.58 -8.62
N TRP A 445 30.32 14.41 -9.92
CA TRP A 445 30.81 13.16 -10.51
C TRP A 445 32.14 12.63 -9.93
N HIS A 446 32.94 13.43 -9.21
CA HIS A 446 34.18 12.95 -8.59
C HIS A 446 33.96 12.29 -7.24
N THR A 447 32.92 12.70 -6.54
CA THR A 447 32.64 12.18 -5.20
C THR A 447 31.73 10.98 -5.35
N LYS A 448 32.25 9.78 -5.07
CA LYS A 448 31.48 8.52 -5.15
C LYS A 448 30.12 8.60 -4.45
N GLY A 449 30.05 9.28 -3.31
CA GLY A 449 28.81 9.44 -2.54
C GLY A 449 27.79 10.43 -3.13
N SER A 450 28.17 11.30 -4.08
CA SER A 450 27.31 12.40 -4.53
C SER A 450 26.08 11.94 -5.29
N ILE A 451 26.14 10.83 -6.03
CA ILE A 451 24.99 10.29 -6.78
C ILE A 451 23.84 10.00 -5.81
N TYR A 452 24.16 9.30 -4.73
CA TYR A 452 23.20 8.83 -3.73
C TYR A 452 22.64 9.97 -2.89
N ALA A 453 23.36 11.08 -2.76
CA ALA A 453 22.89 12.27 -2.06
C ALA A 453 21.74 12.99 -2.79
N GLN A 454 21.61 12.83 -4.12
CA GLN A 454 20.61 13.51 -4.95
C GLN A 454 19.25 12.80 -5.01
N ASN A 455 19.04 11.74 -4.20
CA ASN A 455 17.77 11.02 -4.12
C ASN A 455 17.23 10.56 -5.51
N ILE A 456 18.15 10.01 -6.31
CA ILE A 456 17.83 9.43 -7.62
C ILE A 456 17.17 8.05 -7.39
N PRO A 457 16.12 7.70 -8.17
CA PRO A 457 15.47 6.39 -8.10
C PRO A 457 16.45 5.21 -8.23
N THR A 458 16.17 4.12 -7.51
CA THR A 458 17.04 2.94 -7.43
C THR A 458 17.35 2.35 -8.80
N HIS A 459 16.39 2.33 -9.74
CA HIS A 459 16.58 1.79 -11.09
C HIS A 459 17.50 2.63 -11.97
N LEU A 460 17.70 3.91 -11.64
CA LEU A 460 18.60 4.82 -12.38
C LEU A 460 20.04 4.83 -11.83
N ILE A 461 20.25 4.32 -10.61
CA ILE A 461 21.58 4.29 -9.97
C ILE A 461 22.63 3.54 -10.82
N PRO A 462 22.36 2.36 -11.40
CA PRO A 462 23.34 1.67 -12.24
C PRO A 462 23.82 2.53 -13.42
N GLN A 463 22.90 3.30 -14.02
CA GLN A 463 23.22 4.19 -15.14
C GLN A 463 24.05 5.39 -14.69
N ALA A 464 23.73 5.97 -13.52
CA ALA A 464 24.52 7.04 -12.93
C ALA A 464 25.94 6.57 -12.52
N GLU A 465 26.08 5.38 -11.94
CA GLU A 465 27.38 4.76 -11.62
C GLU A 465 28.23 4.50 -12.87
N TRP A 466 27.57 4.07 -13.96
CA TRP A 466 28.20 3.87 -15.27
C TRP A 466 28.75 5.18 -15.86
N LEU A 467 28.00 6.28 -15.73
CA LEU A 467 28.42 7.63 -16.14
C LEU A 467 29.57 8.13 -15.28
N GLN A 468 29.45 8.00 -13.96
CA GLN A 468 30.46 8.47 -13.01
C GLN A 468 31.84 7.91 -13.32
N THR A 469 31.93 6.60 -13.57
CA THR A 469 33.20 5.93 -13.88
C THR A 469 33.86 6.50 -15.14
N ARG A 470 33.05 6.91 -16.14
CA ARG A 470 33.55 7.47 -17.41
C ARG A 470 33.90 8.94 -17.31
N ILE A 471 33.10 9.74 -16.60
CA ILE A 471 33.37 11.17 -16.36
C ILE A 471 34.61 11.33 -15.48
N ASP A 472 34.79 10.47 -14.48
CA ASP A 472 36.01 10.44 -13.68
C ASP A 472 37.22 10.05 -14.53
N PHE A 473 37.07 9.07 -15.43
CA PHE A 473 38.10 8.73 -16.40
C PHE A 473 38.49 9.92 -17.29
N GLU A 474 37.53 10.61 -17.91
CA GLU A 474 37.78 11.81 -18.73
C GLU A 474 38.61 12.85 -17.98
N LYS A 475 38.22 13.18 -16.74
CA LYS A 475 38.97 14.17 -15.97
C LYS A 475 40.36 13.66 -15.56
N THR A 476 40.52 12.37 -15.28
CA THR A 476 41.86 11.83 -14.96
C THR A 476 42.81 11.83 -16.15
N THR A 477 42.31 11.61 -17.37
CA THR A 477 43.14 11.56 -18.59
C THR A 477 43.28 12.92 -19.26
N GLU A 478 42.18 13.64 -19.45
CA GLU A 478 42.07 14.89 -20.21
C GLU A 478 42.08 16.15 -19.32
N LYS A 479 42.09 15.99 -17.99
CA LYS A 479 42.06 17.06 -16.96
C LYS A 479 40.80 17.95 -16.97
N ARG A 480 39.87 17.72 -17.89
CA ARG A 480 38.57 18.40 -17.99
C ARG A 480 37.48 17.39 -18.30
N ILE A 481 36.25 17.75 -17.96
CA ILE A 481 35.07 16.99 -18.39
C ILE A 481 34.76 17.41 -19.83
N ILE A 482 34.73 16.44 -20.75
CA ILE A 482 34.42 16.67 -22.16
C ILE A 482 32.93 16.44 -22.39
N SER A 483 32.37 15.41 -21.75
CA SER A 483 30.96 15.07 -21.84
C SER A 483 30.06 16.19 -21.28
N PRO A 484 29.25 16.85 -22.12
CA PRO A 484 28.42 17.97 -21.70
C PRO A 484 27.27 17.52 -20.79
N SER A 485 26.76 18.43 -19.95
CA SER A 485 25.68 18.13 -18.98
C SER A 485 24.40 17.62 -19.65
N TRP A 486 24.06 18.15 -20.83
CA TRP A 486 22.90 17.68 -21.59
C TRP A 486 23.05 16.21 -22.01
N TYR A 487 24.27 15.74 -22.32
CA TYR A 487 24.53 14.35 -22.69
C TYR A 487 24.39 13.43 -21.46
N GLN A 488 24.87 13.88 -20.30
CA GLN A 488 24.73 13.15 -19.04
C GLN A 488 23.25 12.95 -18.69
N LEU A 489 22.45 14.00 -18.85
CA LEU A 489 21.00 13.96 -18.65
C LEU A 489 20.33 13.02 -19.66
N GLU A 490 20.66 13.11 -20.94
CA GLU A 490 20.07 12.27 -22.00
C GLU A 490 20.24 10.77 -21.71
N ILE A 491 21.40 10.37 -21.20
CA ILE A 491 21.70 8.99 -20.83
C ILE A 491 20.87 8.52 -19.62
N ILE A 492 20.62 9.40 -18.64
CA ILE A 492 19.75 9.09 -17.50
C ILE A 492 18.29 9.00 -17.97
N LEU A 493 17.84 9.95 -18.81
CA LEU A 493 16.50 9.95 -19.38
C LEU A 493 16.24 8.73 -20.27
N LEU A 494 17.25 8.18 -20.94
CA LEU A 494 17.12 6.92 -21.68
C LEU A 494 16.80 5.73 -20.75
N ALA A 495 17.42 5.67 -19.58
CA ALA A 495 17.13 4.63 -18.58
C ALA A 495 15.73 4.82 -17.96
N GLU A 496 15.34 6.06 -17.70
CA GLU A 496 13.99 6.40 -17.23
C GLU A 496 12.94 6.03 -18.28
N ALA A 497 13.15 6.41 -19.54
CA ALA A 497 12.23 6.12 -20.64
C ALA A 497 11.97 4.61 -20.79
N LYS A 498 12.99 3.75 -20.63
CA LYS A 498 12.80 2.28 -20.65
C LYS A 498 11.88 1.80 -19.53
N THR A 499 12.02 2.39 -18.36
CA THR A 499 11.20 2.06 -17.20
C THR A 499 9.77 2.57 -17.40
N LEU A 500 9.61 3.81 -17.84
CA LEU A 500 8.33 4.43 -18.14
C LEU A 500 7.56 3.69 -19.26
N ALA A 501 8.26 3.24 -20.30
CA ALA A 501 7.66 2.44 -21.37
C ALA A 501 7.11 1.10 -20.84
N THR A 502 7.90 0.41 -20.01
CA THR A 502 7.47 -0.83 -19.34
C THR A 502 6.25 -0.57 -18.45
N HIS A 503 6.27 0.54 -17.71
CA HIS A 503 5.18 0.98 -16.85
C HIS A 503 3.88 1.24 -17.62
N ILE A 504 3.92 1.99 -18.71
CA ILE A 504 2.74 2.28 -19.55
C ILE A 504 2.13 1.00 -20.10
N GLU A 505 2.97 0.08 -20.59
CA GLU A 505 2.49 -1.16 -21.22
C GLU A 505 2.04 -2.23 -20.21
N GLU A 506 2.77 -2.42 -19.11
CA GLU A 506 2.52 -3.51 -18.16
C GLU A 506 1.44 -3.16 -17.13
N PHE A 507 1.33 -1.91 -16.69
CA PHE A 507 0.44 -1.55 -15.58
C PHE A 507 -1.03 -1.90 -15.86
N PRO A 508 -1.64 -1.51 -17.00
CA PRO A 508 -3.03 -1.89 -17.29
C PRO A 508 -3.19 -3.39 -17.55
N LYS A 509 -2.21 -4.03 -18.19
CA LYS A 509 -2.23 -5.48 -18.47
C LYS A 509 -2.21 -6.32 -17.20
N ARG A 510 -1.28 -6.01 -16.27
CA ARG A 510 -1.17 -6.70 -14.98
C ARG A 510 -2.37 -6.42 -14.09
N SER A 511 -2.87 -5.20 -14.07
CA SER A 511 -4.09 -4.85 -13.32
C SER A 511 -5.31 -5.61 -13.80
N LYS A 512 -5.52 -5.68 -15.13
CA LYS A 512 -6.59 -6.50 -15.72
C LYS A 512 -6.45 -7.97 -15.33
N LYS A 513 -5.24 -8.53 -15.43
CA LYS A 513 -4.97 -9.91 -15.05
C LYS A 513 -5.30 -10.17 -13.58
N TYR A 514 -4.90 -9.27 -12.68
CA TYR A 514 -5.17 -9.36 -11.25
C TYR A 514 -6.67 -9.44 -10.96
N TYR A 515 -7.45 -8.48 -11.49
CA TYR A 515 -8.90 -8.46 -11.25
C TYR A 515 -9.64 -9.61 -11.93
N ASN A 516 -9.22 -10.04 -13.12
CA ASN A 516 -9.79 -11.22 -13.77
C ASN A 516 -9.57 -12.48 -12.93
N ASN A 517 -8.35 -12.70 -12.44
CA ASN A 517 -8.06 -13.85 -11.56
C ASN A 517 -8.89 -13.77 -10.26
N LEU A 518 -8.99 -12.59 -9.67
CA LEU A 518 -9.80 -12.36 -8.47
C LEU A 518 -11.28 -12.66 -8.73
N ALA A 519 -11.82 -12.19 -9.86
CA ALA A 519 -13.19 -12.45 -10.27
C ALA A 519 -13.45 -13.95 -10.49
N GLU A 520 -12.57 -14.64 -11.21
CA GLU A 520 -12.68 -16.08 -11.48
C GLU A 520 -12.72 -16.90 -10.18
N GLU A 521 -11.89 -16.58 -9.19
CA GLU A 521 -11.89 -17.30 -7.91
C GLU A 521 -13.10 -16.94 -7.03
N LEU A 522 -13.50 -15.67 -6.97
CA LEU A 522 -14.64 -15.24 -6.16
C LEU A 522 -15.98 -15.73 -6.70
N GLN A 523 -16.15 -15.83 -8.02
CA GLN A 523 -17.39 -16.35 -8.63
C GLN A 523 -17.61 -17.85 -8.37
N LYS A 524 -16.55 -18.61 -8.07
CA LYS A 524 -16.66 -20.02 -7.66
C LYS A 524 -17.23 -20.17 -6.25
N LEU A 525 -17.20 -19.11 -5.44
CA LEU A 525 -17.71 -19.12 -4.08
C LEU A 525 -19.22 -18.91 -4.07
N PRO A 526 -19.96 -19.52 -3.11
CA PRO A 526 -21.42 -19.45 -3.07
C PRO A 526 -21.97 -18.07 -2.66
N ASN A 527 -21.12 -17.13 -2.24
CA ASN A 527 -21.55 -15.83 -1.73
C ASN A 527 -21.34 -14.70 -2.78
N PRO A 528 -22.43 -14.15 -3.37
CA PRO A 528 -22.34 -13.11 -4.39
C PRO A 528 -21.82 -11.75 -3.86
N TRP A 529 -21.88 -11.51 -2.55
CA TRP A 529 -21.45 -10.26 -1.93
C TRP A 529 -19.93 -10.08 -1.94
N LEU A 530 -19.16 -11.18 -1.87
CA LEU A 530 -17.70 -11.10 -1.92
C LEU A 530 -17.20 -10.60 -3.28
N TYR A 531 -17.82 -11.07 -4.37
CA TYR A 531 -17.49 -10.58 -5.70
C TYR A 531 -17.90 -9.12 -5.88
N ALA A 532 -19.06 -8.72 -5.33
CA ALA A 532 -19.53 -7.34 -5.37
C ALA A 532 -18.56 -6.37 -4.65
N ALA A 533 -18.04 -6.75 -3.49
CA ALA A 533 -17.01 -6.00 -2.77
C ALA A 533 -15.77 -5.74 -3.65
N ALA A 534 -15.27 -6.80 -4.32
CA ALA A 534 -14.13 -6.68 -5.22
C ALA A 534 -14.43 -5.77 -6.43
N GLN A 535 -15.59 -5.92 -7.06
CA GLN A 535 -16.01 -5.07 -8.19
C GLN A 535 -16.15 -3.60 -7.82
N SER A 536 -16.63 -3.30 -6.60
CA SER A 536 -16.73 -1.93 -6.10
C SER A 536 -15.36 -1.25 -6.05
N ARG A 537 -14.32 -1.96 -5.55
CA ARG A 537 -12.94 -1.46 -5.55
C ARG A 537 -12.32 -1.44 -6.95
N GLU A 538 -12.61 -2.43 -7.79
CA GLU A 538 -12.15 -2.46 -9.17
C GLU A 538 -12.65 -1.24 -9.97
N HIS A 539 -13.91 -0.85 -9.77
CA HIS A 539 -14.47 0.33 -10.41
C HIS A 539 -13.71 1.60 -9.99
N GLU A 540 -13.47 1.78 -8.70
CA GLU A 540 -12.64 2.88 -8.18
C GLU A 540 -11.23 2.87 -8.77
N PHE A 541 -10.63 1.68 -8.89
CA PHE A 541 -9.31 1.51 -9.49
C PHE A 541 -9.26 2.01 -10.93
N TRP A 542 -10.20 1.61 -11.80
CA TRP A 542 -10.12 1.98 -13.21
C TRP A 542 -10.25 3.49 -13.44
N HIS A 543 -11.03 4.20 -12.61
CA HIS A 543 -11.08 5.67 -12.62
C HIS A 543 -9.73 6.29 -12.25
N LYS A 544 -9.04 5.75 -11.23
CA LYS A 544 -7.72 6.23 -10.80
C LYS A 544 -6.59 5.82 -11.76
N ALA A 545 -6.73 4.66 -12.39
CA ALA A 545 -5.79 4.16 -13.39
C ALA A 545 -5.76 5.06 -14.63
N GLU A 546 -6.90 5.61 -15.05
CA GLU A 546 -6.99 6.56 -16.16
C GLU A 546 -6.10 7.79 -15.93
N ARG A 547 -6.26 8.43 -14.78
CA ARG A 547 -5.42 9.58 -14.39
C ARG A 547 -3.93 9.21 -14.29
N THR A 548 -3.63 8.00 -13.83
CA THR A 548 -2.25 7.50 -13.71
C THR A 548 -1.61 7.30 -15.09
N VAL A 549 -2.35 6.69 -16.03
CA VAL A 549 -1.90 6.50 -17.42
C VAL A 549 -1.72 7.84 -18.11
N GLU A 550 -2.63 8.78 -17.93
CA GLU A 550 -2.50 10.14 -18.48
C GLU A 550 -1.20 10.82 -18.01
N LEU A 551 -0.87 10.73 -16.71
CA LEU A 551 0.37 11.30 -16.16
C LEU A 551 1.63 10.63 -16.72
N LEU A 552 1.60 9.30 -16.88
CA LEU A 552 2.70 8.54 -17.51
C LEU A 552 2.90 8.97 -18.96
N SER A 553 1.81 9.03 -19.73
CA SER A 553 1.81 9.45 -21.14
C SER A 553 2.35 10.87 -21.29
N ASN A 554 1.93 11.81 -20.44
CA ASN A 554 2.43 13.18 -20.46
C ASN A 554 3.94 13.27 -20.20
N ASN A 555 4.45 12.52 -19.21
CA ASN A 555 5.91 12.50 -18.94
C ASN A 555 6.69 11.82 -20.07
N TRP A 556 6.12 10.77 -20.68
CA TRP A 556 6.70 10.11 -21.86
C TRP A 556 6.86 11.09 -23.02
N LEU A 557 5.79 11.81 -23.36
CA LEU A 557 5.78 12.81 -24.43
C LEU A 557 6.76 13.95 -24.15
N GLU A 558 6.93 14.36 -22.89
CA GLU A 558 7.91 15.39 -22.53
C GLU A 558 9.35 14.94 -22.78
N ILE A 559 9.68 13.68 -22.44
CA ILE A 559 10.99 13.09 -22.71
C ILE A 559 11.18 12.93 -24.23
N GLU A 560 10.17 12.42 -24.93
CA GLU A 560 10.21 12.16 -26.37
C GLU A 560 10.40 13.42 -27.21
N ASN A 561 9.62 14.47 -26.95
CA ASN A 561 9.66 15.71 -27.73
C ASN A 561 10.96 16.51 -27.56
N LYS A 562 11.72 16.24 -26.48
CA LYS A 562 12.95 16.96 -26.13
C LYS A 562 14.21 16.10 -26.26
N ARG A 563 14.15 14.98 -26.99
CA ARG A 563 15.32 14.13 -27.30
C ARG A 563 16.34 14.91 -28.14
N LEU A 564 17.61 14.79 -27.79
CA LEU A 564 18.71 15.49 -28.45
C LEU A 564 19.54 14.55 -29.35
N ILE A 565 19.59 13.25 -29.04
CA ILE A 565 20.45 12.28 -29.74
C ILE A 565 19.63 11.30 -30.58
N GLN A 566 19.87 11.31 -31.90
CA GLN A 566 19.38 10.30 -32.83
C GLN A 566 20.29 9.06 -32.82
N GLY A 567 19.70 7.86 -32.88
CA GLY A 567 20.43 6.58 -32.97
C GLY A 567 20.70 5.85 -31.65
N LEU A 568 20.30 6.41 -30.50
CA LEU A 568 20.23 5.66 -29.24
C LEU A 568 19.01 4.70 -29.26
N PRO A 569 19.07 3.54 -28.56
CA PRO A 569 17.99 2.57 -28.52
C PRO A 569 16.86 3.03 -27.57
N TRP A 570 16.16 4.08 -27.97
CA TRP A 570 14.96 4.58 -27.29
C TRP A 570 13.82 3.56 -27.42
N PRO A 571 13.02 3.35 -26.36
CA PRO A 571 11.82 2.52 -26.46
C PRO A 571 10.76 3.21 -27.33
N THR A 572 9.82 2.41 -27.82
CA THR A 572 8.64 2.87 -28.55
C THR A 572 7.40 2.42 -27.80
N VAL A 573 6.45 3.34 -27.56
CA VAL A 573 5.23 3.06 -26.80
C VAL A 573 4.04 3.54 -27.60
N ASP A 574 3.01 2.70 -27.73
CA ASP A 574 1.72 3.11 -28.28
C ASP A 574 0.74 3.45 -27.15
N ILE A 575 0.63 4.75 -26.87
CA ILE A 575 -0.27 5.28 -25.84
C ILE A 575 -1.73 4.99 -26.19
N SER A 576 -2.09 5.05 -27.48
CA SER A 576 -3.47 4.90 -27.93
C SER A 576 -4.03 3.50 -27.66
N ILE A 577 -3.21 2.47 -27.87
CA ILE A 577 -3.57 1.07 -27.55
C ILE A 577 -3.81 0.92 -26.05
N THR A 578 -3.02 1.59 -25.23
CA THR A 578 -3.10 1.53 -23.77
C THR A 578 -4.40 2.16 -23.25
N GLU A 579 -4.74 3.35 -23.75
CA GLU A 579 -5.99 4.06 -23.44
C GLU A 579 -7.23 3.26 -23.91
N GLN A 580 -7.20 2.73 -25.13
CA GLN A 580 -8.27 1.88 -25.65
C GLN A 580 -8.48 0.63 -24.78
N SER A 581 -7.39 -0.01 -24.35
CA SER A 581 -7.44 -1.15 -23.44
C SER A 581 -8.10 -0.78 -22.11
N LEU A 582 -7.76 0.38 -21.53
CA LEU A 582 -8.35 0.86 -20.28
C LEU A 582 -9.86 1.04 -20.39
N HIS A 583 -10.33 1.79 -21.39
CA HIS A 583 -11.76 2.01 -21.62
C HIS A 583 -12.50 0.71 -21.91
N SER A 584 -11.88 -0.23 -22.62
CA SER A 584 -12.47 -1.54 -22.87
C SER A 584 -12.68 -2.33 -21.57
N ASN A 585 -11.75 -2.24 -20.61
CA ASN A 585 -11.86 -2.91 -19.32
C ASN A 585 -12.93 -2.27 -18.45
N GLN A 586 -12.99 -0.93 -18.39
CA GLN A 586 -14.07 -0.20 -17.71
C GLN A 586 -15.45 -0.63 -18.23
N LYS A 587 -15.64 -0.68 -19.55
CA LYS A 587 -16.90 -1.13 -20.17
C LYS A 587 -17.24 -2.59 -19.85
N ALA A 588 -16.24 -3.47 -19.79
CA ALA A 588 -16.45 -4.87 -19.42
C ALA A 588 -16.88 -5.01 -17.95
N LEU A 589 -16.24 -4.27 -17.04
CA LEU A 589 -16.59 -4.25 -15.63
C LEU A 589 -18.02 -3.72 -15.41
N ILE A 590 -18.40 -2.61 -16.05
CA ILE A 590 -19.76 -2.04 -15.91
C ILE A 590 -20.83 -3.09 -16.28
N LYS A 591 -20.61 -3.87 -17.35
CA LYS A 591 -21.53 -4.95 -17.72
C LYS A 591 -21.60 -6.04 -16.66
N ALA A 592 -20.45 -6.42 -16.09
CA ALA A 592 -20.39 -7.41 -15.01
C ALA A 592 -21.06 -6.91 -13.73
N MET A 593 -20.90 -5.63 -13.38
CA MET A 593 -21.54 -4.99 -12.23
C MET A 593 -23.06 -4.90 -12.42
N ALA A 594 -23.52 -4.53 -13.62
CA ALA A 594 -24.94 -4.49 -13.93
C ALA A 594 -25.59 -5.88 -13.73
N ALA A 595 -24.97 -6.93 -14.27
CA ALA A 595 -25.44 -8.31 -14.10
C ALA A 595 -25.43 -8.76 -12.63
N GLN A 596 -24.34 -8.46 -11.90
CA GLN A 596 -24.23 -8.78 -10.47
C GLN A 596 -25.28 -8.03 -9.65
N GLY A 597 -25.60 -6.78 -10.01
CA GLY A 597 -26.59 -5.96 -9.34
C GLY A 597 -27.98 -6.61 -9.29
N ILE A 598 -28.37 -7.35 -10.33
CA ILE A 598 -29.63 -8.11 -10.34
C ILE A 598 -29.58 -9.29 -9.38
N ILE A 599 -28.48 -10.05 -9.39
CA ILE A 599 -28.27 -11.17 -8.45
C ILE A 599 -28.35 -10.70 -6.99
N LEU A 600 -27.79 -9.51 -6.71
CA LEU A 600 -27.82 -8.91 -5.37
C LEU A 600 -29.20 -8.33 -5.01
N ALA A 601 -29.97 -7.85 -6.00
CA ALA A 601 -31.31 -7.30 -5.76
C ALA A 601 -32.26 -8.37 -5.21
N ASP A 602 -32.14 -9.60 -5.69
CA ASP A 602 -32.91 -10.78 -5.27
C ASP A 602 -32.40 -11.40 -3.97
N ALA A 603 -31.19 -11.06 -3.53
CA ALA A 603 -30.59 -11.59 -2.32
C ALA A 603 -31.09 -10.87 -1.04
N GLU A 604 -31.17 -11.64 0.05
CA GLU A 604 -31.34 -11.06 1.39
C GLU A 604 -30.12 -10.19 1.73
N VAL A 605 -30.37 -8.96 2.21
CA VAL A 605 -29.32 -8.01 2.57
C VAL A 605 -29.25 -7.92 4.09
N PRO A 606 -28.13 -8.31 4.71
CA PRO A 606 -27.89 -8.01 6.11
C PRO A 606 -27.81 -6.49 6.31
N PRO A 607 -28.34 -5.95 7.41
CA PRO A 607 -28.35 -4.50 7.66
C PRO A 607 -26.94 -3.90 7.80
N GLU A 608 -25.94 -4.73 8.11
CA GLU A 608 -24.55 -4.32 8.30
C GLU A 608 -23.76 -4.20 6.98
N TYR A 609 -24.31 -4.72 5.87
CA TYR A 609 -23.61 -4.75 4.59
C TYR A 609 -23.71 -3.42 3.84
N PRO A 610 -22.68 -3.03 3.07
CA PRO A 610 -22.79 -1.94 2.11
C PRO A 610 -23.86 -2.21 1.03
N ASP A 611 -24.54 -1.16 0.57
CA ASP A 611 -25.57 -1.24 -0.48
C ASP A 611 -24.94 -1.37 -1.88
N TYR A 612 -24.23 -2.47 -2.15
CA TYR A 612 -23.64 -2.71 -3.47
C TYR A 612 -24.70 -2.82 -4.57
N ALA A 613 -25.89 -3.36 -4.27
CA ALA A 613 -26.99 -3.43 -5.24
C ALA A 613 -27.42 -2.02 -5.69
N GLY A 614 -27.60 -1.09 -4.74
CA GLY A 614 -27.88 0.32 -5.03
C GLY A 614 -26.73 1.02 -5.75
N GLN A 615 -25.49 0.76 -5.32
CA GLN A 615 -24.28 1.29 -5.97
C GLN A 615 -24.20 0.86 -7.45
N PHE A 616 -24.42 -0.43 -7.72
CA PHE A 616 -24.29 -0.99 -9.07
C PHE A 616 -25.43 -0.53 -9.98
N LEU A 617 -26.64 -0.39 -9.42
CA LEU A 617 -27.76 0.21 -10.14
C LEU A 617 -27.44 1.66 -10.54
N HIS A 618 -26.92 2.46 -9.61
CA HIS A 618 -26.53 3.85 -9.91
C HIS A 618 -25.43 3.93 -10.98
N ILE A 619 -24.37 3.14 -10.85
CA ILE A 619 -23.28 3.09 -11.84
C ILE A 619 -23.80 2.67 -13.21
N THR A 620 -24.73 1.71 -13.25
CA THR A 620 -25.36 1.28 -14.52
C THR A 620 -26.16 2.41 -15.15
N GLY A 621 -26.89 3.20 -14.36
CA GLY A 621 -27.63 4.38 -14.83
C GLY A 621 -26.72 5.47 -15.39
N GLU A 622 -25.65 5.82 -14.68
CA GLU A 622 -24.63 6.77 -15.16
C GLU A 622 -23.97 6.29 -16.45
N ALA A 623 -23.55 5.02 -16.49
CA ALA A 623 -22.91 4.45 -17.68
C ALA A 623 -23.87 4.42 -18.88
N LEU A 624 -25.16 4.17 -18.64
CA LEU A 624 -26.18 4.25 -19.68
C LEU A 624 -26.34 5.69 -20.20
N PHE A 625 -26.37 6.68 -19.31
CA PHE A 625 -26.41 8.09 -19.68
C PHE A 625 -25.18 8.50 -20.51
N SER A 626 -23.97 8.21 -20.04
CA SER A 626 -22.75 8.48 -20.81
C SER A 626 -22.72 7.75 -22.16
N ALA A 627 -23.26 6.52 -22.23
CA ALA A 627 -23.39 5.77 -23.49
C ALA A 627 -24.37 6.43 -24.46
N LEU A 628 -25.46 7.01 -23.95
CA LEU A 628 -26.40 7.81 -24.74
C LEU A 628 -25.72 9.05 -25.31
N CYS A 629 -25.01 9.83 -24.48
CA CYS A 629 -24.29 11.04 -24.89
C CYS A 629 -23.18 10.78 -25.93
N SER A 630 -22.51 9.62 -25.83
CA SER A 630 -21.41 9.21 -26.72
C SER A 630 -21.85 8.37 -27.93
N ASN A 631 -23.16 8.14 -28.12
CA ASN A 631 -23.72 7.34 -29.21
C ASN A 631 -23.23 5.86 -29.23
N ASP A 632 -22.95 5.25 -28.08
CA ASP A 632 -22.54 3.83 -27.97
C ASP A 632 -23.75 2.89 -27.91
N ALA A 633 -24.36 2.67 -29.08
CA ALA A 633 -25.54 1.80 -29.23
C ALA A 633 -25.33 0.36 -28.71
N ASN A 634 -24.11 -0.16 -28.75
CA ASN A 634 -23.81 -1.51 -28.28
C ASN A 634 -23.82 -1.59 -26.75
N LEU A 635 -23.28 -0.58 -26.06
CA LEU A 635 -23.31 -0.55 -24.60
C LEU A 635 -24.75 -0.34 -24.10
N ILE A 636 -25.51 0.57 -24.73
CA ILE A 636 -26.93 0.81 -24.42
C ILE A 636 -27.74 -0.49 -24.50
N LYS A 637 -27.60 -1.25 -25.61
CA LYS A 637 -28.31 -2.51 -25.81
C LYS A 637 -28.03 -3.54 -24.71
N ASN A 638 -26.80 -3.59 -24.19
CA ASN A 638 -26.41 -4.54 -23.16
C ASN A 638 -26.86 -4.13 -21.75
N LEU A 639 -26.92 -2.82 -21.47
CA LEU A 639 -27.22 -2.31 -20.13
C LEU A 639 -28.71 -2.02 -19.91
N PHE A 640 -29.42 -1.50 -20.90
CA PHE A 640 -30.78 -0.97 -20.70
C PHE A 640 -31.75 -2.03 -20.14
N GLY A 641 -31.72 -3.25 -20.69
CA GLY A 641 -32.55 -4.36 -20.22
C GLY A 641 -32.22 -4.82 -18.79
N ILE A 642 -30.97 -4.70 -18.37
CA ILE A 642 -30.57 -5.02 -16.98
C ILE A 642 -30.99 -3.87 -16.05
N TYR A 643 -30.78 -2.62 -16.49
CA TYR A 643 -31.12 -1.43 -15.71
C TYR A 643 -32.61 -1.35 -15.38
N ILE A 644 -33.49 -1.62 -16.36
CA ILE A 644 -34.95 -1.61 -16.14
C ILE A 644 -35.36 -2.64 -15.08
N LEU A 645 -34.82 -3.86 -15.14
CA LEU A 645 -35.09 -4.90 -14.14
C LEU A 645 -34.59 -4.49 -12.75
N GLY A 646 -33.41 -3.87 -12.69
CA GLY A 646 -32.84 -3.36 -11.44
C GLY A 646 -33.69 -2.24 -10.82
N CYS A 647 -34.18 -1.29 -11.62
CA CYS A 647 -35.06 -0.21 -11.15
C CYS A 647 -36.38 -0.75 -10.60
N PHE A 648 -37.02 -1.71 -11.28
CA PHE A 648 -38.25 -2.34 -10.78
C PHE A 648 -38.00 -3.18 -9.52
N SER A 649 -36.92 -3.94 -9.47
CA SER A 649 -36.56 -4.72 -8.28
C SER A 649 -36.32 -3.80 -7.06
N ARG A 650 -35.67 -2.65 -7.28
CA ARG A 650 -35.46 -1.66 -6.22
C ARG A 650 -36.76 -0.98 -5.78
N PHE A 651 -37.65 -0.65 -6.73
CA PHE A 651 -38.98 -0.11 -6.44
C PHE A 651 -39.79 -1.09 -5.59
N GLU A 652 -39.86 -2.36 -6.00
CA GLU A 652 -40.58 -3.42 -5.29
C GLU A 652 -40.06 -3.63 -3.87
N ARG A 653 -38.76 -3.48 -3.66
CA ARG A 653 -38.13 -3.62 -2.35
C ARG A 653 -38.42 -2.45 -1.39
N LEU A 654 -38.53 -1.23 -1.93
CA LEU A 654 -38.69 -0.01 -1.14
C LEU A 654 -40.15 0.43 -0.98
N LYS A 655 -41.07 -0.07 -1.81
CA LYS A 655 -42.47 0.32 -1.73
C LYS A 655 -43.09 -0.08 -0.37
N PRO A 656 -44.09 0.68 0.12
CA PRO A 656 -44.76 0.37 1.38
C PRO A 656 -45.33 -1.06 1.37
N LYS A 657 -45.11 -1.81 2.45
CA LYS A 657 -45.72 -3.14 2.62
C LYS A 657 -47.15 -3.01 3.14
N ASN A 658 -48.02 -3.96 2.79
CA ASN A 658 -49.43 -3.98 3.21
C ASN A 658 -49.54 -3.85 4.74
N GLY A 659 -50.20 -2.80 5.24
CA GLY A 659 -50.40 -2.52 6.66
C GLY A 659 -49.58 -1.36 7.23
N GLU A 660 -48.55 -0.88 6.51
CA GLU A 660 -47.76 0.30 6.91
C GLU A 660 -48.45 1.60 6.42
N ALA A 661 -49.47 2.07 7.14
CA ALA A 661 -50.18 3.31 6.78
C ALA A 661 -49.39 4.59 7.12
N GLU A 662 -48.56 4.53 8.16
CA GLU A 662 -47.77 5.66 8.62
C GLU A 662 -46.55 5.89 7.69
N ASN A 663 -46.42 7.11 7.14
CA ASN A 663 -45.38 7.49 6.17
C ASN A 663 -45.37 6.71 4.83
N ALA A 664 -46.49 6.08 4.45
CA ALA A 664 -46.60 5.36 3.17
C ALA A 664 -46.30 6.26 1.96
N GLU A 665 -46.78 7.50 2.01
CA GLU A 665 -46.57 8.52 0.98
C GLU A 665 -45.08 8.86 0.80
N HIS A 666 -44.38 9.10 1.91
CA HIS A 666 -42.94 9.38 1.90
C HIS A 666 -42.10 8.17 1.44
N LYS A 667 -42.45 6.96 1.89
CA LYS A 667 -41.79 5.71 1.43
C LYS A 667 -42.00 5.48 -0.06
N LEU A 668 -43.20 5.76 -0.59
CA LEU A 668 -43.49 5.66 -2.02
C LEU A 668 -42.68 6.69 -2.83
N HIS A 669 -42.46 7.90 -2.29
CA HIS A 669 -41.57 8.90 -2.89
C HIS A 669 -40.12 8.41 -2.99
N ILE A 670 -39.61 7.74 -1.95
CA ILE A 670 -38.27 7.17 -1.99
C ILE A 670 -38.21 6.01 -3.00
N ALA A 671 -39.21 5.12 -2.98
CA ALA A 671 -39.25 3.96 -3.86
C ALA A 671 -39.31 4.35 -5.34
N SER A 672 -40.07 5.39 -5.70
CA SER A 672 -40.26 5.82 -7.08
C SER A 672 -39.02 6.44 -7.73
N ALA A 673 -38.01 6.83 -6.95
CA ALA A 673 -36.81 7.50 -7.45
C ALA A 673 -36.10 6.74 -8.58
N ALA A 674 -35.93 5.41 -8.44
CA ALA A 674 -35.29 4.59 -9.47
C ALA A 674 -36.11 4.48 -10.77
N ILE A 675 -37.44 4.53 -10.66
CA ILE A 675 -38.35 4.52 -11.82
C ILE A 675 -38.36 5.89 -12.50
N MET A 676 -38.28 6.97 -11.74
CA MET A 676 -38.13 8.33 -12.28
C MET A 676 -36.84 8.45 -13.09
N ASP A 677 -35.70 7.97 -12.55
CA ASP A 677 -34.42 7.92 -13.28
C ASP A 677 -34.54 7.13 -14.60
N LEU A 678 -35.24 5.99 -14.57
CA LEU A 678 -35.49 5.17 -15.76
C LEU A 678 -36.34 5.89 -16.82
N MET A 679 -37.40 6.60 -16.41
CA MET A 679 -38.24 7.38 -17.33
C MET A 679 -37.47 8.54 -17.96
N GLU A 680 -36.68 9.26 -17.16
CA GLU A 680 -35.79 10.34 -17.60
C GLU A 680 -34.82 9.84 -18.70
N LEU A 681 -34.06 8.78 -18.41
CA LEU A 681 -33.11 8.19 -19.35
C LEU A 681 -33.80 7.62 -20.60
N THR A 682 -35.01 7.09 -20.47
CA THR A 682 -35.79 6.63 -21.63
C THR A 682 -36.16 7.80 -22.55
N GLY A 683 -36.55 8.95 -21.99
CA GLY A 683 -36.82 10.15 -22.78
C GLY A 683 -35.56 10.72 -23.44
N TYR A 684 -34.44 10.76 -22.72
CA TYR A 684 -33.16 11.15 -23.31
C TYR A 684 -32.70 10.18 -24.41
N ALA A 685 -32.98 8.88 -24.29
CA ALA A 685 -32.72 7.93 -25.36
C ALA A 685 -33.48 8.29 -26.65
N LYS A 686 -34.72 8.79 -26.54
CA LYS A 686 -35.46 9.31 -27.71
C LYS A 686 -34.79 10.55 -28.29
N LEU A 687 -34.52 11.55 -27.45
CA LEU A 687 -33.92 12.81 -27.90
C LEU A 687 -32.54 12.59 -28.56
N LEU A 688 -31.65 11.86 -27.88
CA LEU A 688 -30.29 11.61 -28.34
C LEU A 688 -30.23 10.66 -29.54
N SER A 689 -31.18 9.73 -29.69
CA SER A 689 -31.29 8.95 -30.93
C SER A 689 -31.51 9.83 -32.16
N GLU A 690 -32.29 10.91 -32.00
CA GLU A 690 -32.56 11.86 -33.08
C GLU A 690 -31.38 12.83 -33.25
N LEU A 691 -30.77 13.30 -32.17
CA LEU A 691 -29.59 14.17 -32.19
C LEU A 691 -28.42 13.50 -32.94
N HIS A 692 -28.13 12.23 -32.63
CA HIS A 692 -27.07 11.47 -33.28
C HIS A 692 -27.49 10.83 -34.61
N GLN A 693 -28.75 10.99 -35.02
CA GLN A 693 -29.35 10.35 -36.20
C GLN A 693 -29.18 8.82 -36.21
N ASN A 694 -29.18 8.21 -35.02
CA ASN A 694 -29.01 6.78 -34.81
C ASN A 694 -30.29 6.16 -34.23
N ILE A 695 -31.20 5.75 -35.11
CA ILE A 695 -32.52 5.24 -34.73
C ILE A 695 -32.46 3.96 -33.88
N LYS A 696 -31.37 3.18 -34.00
CA LYS A 696 -31.17 1.93 -33.27
C LYS A 696 -31.18 2.13 -31.75
N ILE A 697 -30.76 3.29 -31.26
CA ILE A 697 -30.79 3.62 -29.83
C ILE A 697 -32.24 3.54 -29.32
N TRP A 698 -33.14 4.27 -29.98
CA TRP A 698 -34.54 4.33 -29.59
C TRP A 698 -35.27 3.02 -29.83
N GLU A 699 -35.00 2.34 -30.94
CA GLU A 699 -35.60 1.03 -31.24
C GLU A 699 -35.27 0.00 -30.15
N ASN A 700 -34.00 -0.13 -29.76
CA ASN A 700 -33.59 -1.07 -28.70
C ASN A 700 -34.28 -0.77 -27.36
N VAL A 701 -34.34 0.51 -26.97
CA VAL A 701 -34.99 0.94 -25.72
C VAL A 701 -36.50 0.68 -25.77
N LYS A 702 -37.15 1.06 -26.87
CA LYS A 702 -38.58 0.88 -27.09
C LYS A 702 -38.97 -0.59 -27.11
N ASP A 703 -38.18 -1.45 -27.76
CA ASP A 703 -38.44 -2.88 -27.85
C ASP A 703 -38.32 -3.57 -26.49
N THR A 704 -37.36 -3.13 -25.67
CA THR A 704 -37.21 -3.61 -24.28
C THR A 704 -38.46 -3.29 -23.46
N TRP A 705 -38.97 -2.06 -23.55
CA TRP A 705 -40.23 -1.69 -22.89
C TRP A 705 -41.43 -2.46 -23.46
N ASN A 706 -41.56 -2.56 -24.79
CA ASN A 706 -42.65 -3.31 -25.42
C ASN A 706 -42.70 -4.76 -24.95
N HIS A 707 -41.55 -5.38 -24.70
CA HIS A 707 -41.47 -6.75 -24.17
C HIS A 707 -42.07 -6.84 -22.75
N LEU A 708 -41.82 -5.87 -21.88
CA LEU A 708 -42.37 -5.83 -20.51
C LEU A 708 -43.90 -5.68 -20.48
N PHE A 709 -44.50 -5.03 -21.48
CA PHE A 709 -45.94 -4.77 -21.53
C PHE A 709 -46.78 -5.87 -22.23
N LYS A 710 -46.17 -6.96 -22.70
CA LYS A 710 -46.90 -8.02 -23.44
C LYS A 710 -47.82 -8.88 -22.59
N ASP A 711 -47.52 -9.05 -21.29
CA ASP A 711 -48.20 -10.00 -20.40
C ASP A 711 -49.10 -9.29 -19.36
N GLU A 712 -49.88 -10.05 -18.56
CA GLU A 712 -50.74 -9.49 -17.49
C GLU A 712 -49.98 -8.59 -16.50
N GLN A 713 -48.71 -8.90 -16.24
CA GLN A 713 -47.80 -8.08 -15.42
C GLN A 713 -47.61 -6.67 -16.00
N GLY A 714 -47.69 -6.53 -17.33
CA GLY A 714 -47.63 -5.26 -18.03
C GLY A 714 -48.70 -4.28 -17.58
N LYS A 715 -49.93 -4.75 -17.31
CA LYS A 715 -51.01 -3.89 -16.80
C LYS A 715 -50.69 -3.31 -15.42
N THR A 716 -50.08 -4.12 -14.55
CA THR A 716 -49.65 -3.70 -13.22
C THR A 716 -48.52 -2.67 -13.30
N ILE A 717 -47.54 -2.88 -14.18
CA ILE A 717 -46.44 -1.93 -14.41
C ILE A 717 -47.00 -0.59 -14.91
N THR A 718 -47.92 -0.61 -15.87
CA THR A 718 -48.56 0.61 -16.38
C THR A 718 -49.28 1.38 -15.28
N ALA A 719 -50.02 0.69 -14.41
CA ALA A 719 -50.68 1.30 -13.25
C ALA A 719 -49.68 1.95 -12.28
N TYR A 720 -48.55 1.30 -12.00
CA TYR A 720 -47.49 1.88 -11.17
C TYR A 720 -46.85 3.12 -11.81
N LEU A 721 -46.57 3.10 -13.11
CA LEU A 721 -46.04 4.26 -13.83
C LEU A 721 -47.01 5.43 -13.79
N ASN A 722 -48.31 5.18 -14.03
CA ASN A 722 -49.35 6.22 -13.96
C ASN A 722 -49.44 6.81 -12.55
N LEU A 723 -49.40 5.97 -11.50
CA LEU A 723 -49.36 6.42 -10.11
C LEU A 723 -48.14 7.31 -9.85
N ILE A 724 -46.95 6.88 -10.24
CA ILE A 724 -45.69 7.61 -10.02
C ILE A 724 -45.72 8.98 -10.72
N ILE A 725 -46.19 9.05 -11.97
CA ILE A 725 -46.28 10.30 -12.74
C ILE A 725 -47.27 11.28 -12.10
N LYS A 726 -48.43 10.79 -11.63
CA LYS A 726 -49.41 11.64 -10.92
C LYS A 726 -48.84 12.15 -9.60
N PHE A 727 -48.16 11.27 -8.89
CA PHE A 727 -47.61 11.53 -7.57
C PHE A 727 -46.40 12.48 -7.60
N SER A 728 -45.55 12.40 -8.63
CA SER A 728 -44.43 13.33 -8.81
C SER A 728 -44.87 14.78 -9.07
N ARG A 729 -46.11 14.98 -9.52
CA ARG A 729 -46.70 16.31 -9.76
C ARG A 729 -47.41 16.89 -8.55
N ALA A 730 -47.99 16.03 -7.72
CA ALA A 730 -48.77 16.44 -6.55
C ALA A 730 -47.90 16.82 -5.34
N ALA A 731 -46.65 16.37 -5.31
CA ALA A 731 -45.79 16.52 -4.15
C ALA A 731 -45.07 17.87 -4.11
N TYR A 732 -45.27 18.62 -3.02
CA TYR A 732 -44.55 19.87 -2.71
C TYR A 732 -43.12 19.65 -2.18
N ALA A 733 -42.53 18.47 -2.45
CA ALA A 733 -41.22 18.07 -1.96
C ALA A 733 -40.25 17.87 -3.12
N ILE A 734 -38.98 18.23 -2.92
CA ILE A 734 -37.91 17.97 -3.88
C ILE A 734 -37.78 16.44 -4.05
N PRO A 735 -38.01 15.89 -5.26
CA PRO A 735 -37.95 14.45 -5.46
C PRO A 735 -36.55 13.89 -5.16
N HIS A 736 -36.48 12.70 -4.56
CA HIS A 736 -35.19 12.04 -4.34
C HIS A 736 -34.41 11.90 -5.66
N ARG A 737 -33.10 12.15 -5.60
CA ARG A 737 -32.17 12.13 -6.75
C ARG A 737 -32.47 13.18 -7.84
N SER A 738 -33.18 14.27 -7.53
CA SER A 738 -33.41 15.37 -8.47
C SER A 738 -32.12 16.08 -8.89
N GLU A 739 -31.13 16.19 -8.00
CA GLU A 739 -29.82 16.77 -8.30
C GLU A 739 -29.11 16.01 -9.44
N LEU A 740 -29.16 14.67 -9.39
CA LEU A 740 -28.58 13.83 -10.44
C LEU A 740 -29.25 14.06 -11.80
N ARG A 741 -30.58 14.09 -11.82
CA ARG A 741 -31.35 14.31 -13.05
C ARG A 741 -31.12 15.71 -13.60
N PHE A 742 -30.94 16.71 -12.73
CA PHE A 742 -30.54 18.05 -13.12
C PHE A 742 -29.12 18.10 -13.71
N GLU A 743 -28.17 17.31 -13.21
CA GLU A 743 -26.84 17.19 -13.82
C GLU A 743 -26.91 16.57 -15.21
N TRP A 744 -27.72 15.51 -15.40
CA TRP A 744 -27.99 14.94 -16.72
C TRP A 744 -28.61 15.98 -17.66
N GLU A 745 -29.62 16.72 -17.20
CA GLU A 745 -30.24 17.80 -17.98
C GLU A 745 -29.20 18.85 -18.42
N ARG A 746 -28.33 19.29 -17.51
CA ARG A 746 -27.26 20.25 -17.81
C ARG A 746 -26.30 19.73 -18.87
N GLU A 747 -25.92 18.45 -18.82
CA GLU A 747 -25.02 17.86 -19.81
C GLU A 747 -25.70 17.70 -21.18
N ILE A 748 -26.97 17.30 -21.22
CA ILE A 748 -27.78 17.32 -22.45
C ILE A 748 -27.85 18.73 -23.03
N ASN A 749 -28.09 19.74 -22.20
CA ASN A 749 -28.15 21.13 -22.63
C ASN A 749 -26.81 21.56 -23.25
N SER A 750 -25.68 21.17 -22.65
CA SER A 750 -24.34 21.42 -23.23
C SER A 750 -24.14 20.73 -24.59
N LEU A 751 -24.72 19.56 -24.82
CA LEU A 751 -24.70 18.91 -26.14
C LEU A 751 -25.58 19.64 -27.15
N LEU A 752 -26.77 20.08 -26.75
CA LEU A 752 -27.70 20.82 -27.60
C LEU A 752 -27.18 22.22 -27.97
N GLU A 753 -26.42 22.87 -27.08
CA GLU A 753 -25.76 24.15 -27.35
C GLU A 753 -24.73 24.07 -28.49
N LYS A 754 -24.16 22.89 -28.76
CA LYS A 754 -23.18 22.69 -29.84
C LYS A 754 -23.82 22.61 -31.23
N ILE A 755 -25.16 22.59 -31.32
CA ILE A 755 -25.89 22.51 -32.59
C ILE A 755 -25.81 23.85 -33.33
N PRO A 756 -25.61 23.86 -34.67
CA PRO A 756 -25.65 25.09 -35.46
C PRO A 756 -26.96 25.86 -35.27
N ARG A 757 -26.89 27.19 -35.26
CA ARG A 757 -28.05 28.07 -35.09
C ARG A 757 -28.14 29.10 -36.21
N GLU A 758 -29.36 29.45 -36.59
CA GLU A 758 -29.67 30.51 -37.54
C GLU A 758 -30.47 31.62 -36.84
N GLU A 759 -30.22 32.87 -37.21
CA GLU A 759 -31.01 34.01 -36.73
C GLU A 759 -32.32 34.11 -37.52
N VAL A 760 -33.43 34.07 -36.80
CA VAL A 760 -34.78 34.21 -37.34
C VAL A 760 -35.43 35.43 -36.72
N GLN A 761 -36.16 36.19 -37.53
CA GLN A 761 -36.88 37.36 -37.06
C GLN A 761 -38.11 36.91 -36.25
N ALA A 762 -38.17 37.25 -34.97
CA ALA A 762 -39.27 36.87 -34.10
C ALA A 762 -40.58 37.52 -34.56
N ASN A 763 -41.68 36.76 -34.55
CA ASN A 763 -42.97 37.18 -35.12
C ASN A 763 -43.60 38.44 -34.49
N HIS A 764 -43.10 38.91 -33.34
CA HIS A 764 -43.70 40.04 -32.61
C HIS A 764 -42.73 41.00 -31.90
N ASP A 765 -41.41 40.87 -32.06
CA ASP A 765 -40.43 41.72 -31.36
C ASP A 765 -39.27 42.15 -32.28
N PHE A 766 -38.66 43.32 -31.99
CA PHE A 766 -37.45 43.83 -32.65
C PHE A 766 -36.17 43.04 -32.30
N PHE A 767 -36.29 41.84 -31.73
CA PHE A 767 -35.17 40.97 -31.36
C PHE A 767 -34.98 39.86 -32.40
N LEU A 768 -33.72 39.55 -32.72
CA LEU A 768 -33.33 38.38 -33.49
C LEU A 768 -33.37 37.16 -32.55
N GLU A 769 -34.16 36.14 -32.88
CA GLU A 769 -34.22 34.88 -32.15
C GLU A 769 -33.27 33.88 -32.81
N THR A 770 -32.42 33.18 -32.04
CA THR A 770 -31.58 32.12 -32.63
C THR A 770 -32.31 30.78 -32.57
N VAL A 771 -32.52 30.15 -33.72
CA VAL A 771 -33.18 28.85 -33.82
C VAL A 771 -32.15 27.79 -34.19
N ALA A 772 -32.14 26.67 -33.44
CA ALA A 772 -31.27 25.54 -33.74
C ALA A 772 -31.66 24.86 -35.06
N VAL A 773 -30.66 24.58 -35.90
CA VAL A 773 -30.83 23.94 -37.20
C VAL A 773 -30.48 22.46 -37.07
N HIS A 774 -31.51 21.61 -37.10
CA HIS A 774 -31.33 20.16 -37.03
C HIS A 774 -32.45 19.42 -37.79
N PRO A 775 -32.22 18.26 -38.46
CA PRO A 775 -33.27 17.55 -39.19
C PRO A 775 -34.48 17.09 -38.35
N SER A 776 -34.26 16.85 -37.05
CA SER A 776 -35.34 16.51 -36.12
C SER A 776 -35.95 17.75 -35.47
N LYS A 777 -37.28 17.88 -35.56
CA LYS A 777 -38.03 18.93 -34.86
C LYS A 777 -38.04 18.78 -33.34
N LEU A 778 -37.92 17.56 -32.82
CA LEU A 778 -37.78 17.33 -31.38
C LEU A 778 -36.47 17.94 -30.87
N VAL A 779 -35.38 17.75 -31.61
CA VAL A 779 -34.07 18.35 -31.30
C VAL A 779 -34.12 19.87 -31.44
N GLN A 780 -34.72 20.40 -32.51
CA GLN A 780 -34.90 21.86 -32.68
C GLN A 780 -35.70 22.47 -31.51
N PHE A 781 -36.79 21.82 -31.10
CA PHE A 781 -37.61 22.28 -29.98
C PHE A 781 -36.86 22.20 -28.65
N SER A 782 -36.10 21.13 -28.44
CA SER A 782 -35.33 20.92 -27.22
C SER A 782 -34.12 21.86 -27.16
N ALA A 783 -33.63 22.40 -28.28
CA ALA A 783 -32.47 23.29 -28.34
C ALA A 783 -32.82 24.80 -28.41
N LYS A 784 -34.04 25.19 -28.00
CA LYS A 784 -34.51 26.59 -27.99
C LYS A 784 -33.71 27.50 -27.04
N ASP A 785 -33.80 28.81 -27.26
CA ASP A 785 -32.90 29.81 -26.68
C ASP A 785 -33.02 30.02 -25.15
N ARG A 786 -31.98 30.62 -24.55
CA ARG A 786 -31.60 30.70 -23.11
C ARG A 786 -32.68 31.04 -22.05
N TYR A 787 -33.87 31.45 -22.45
CA TYR A 787 -34.93 31.92 -21.54
C TYR A 787 -36.13 30.99 -21.44
N GLN A 788 -36.14 29.87 -22.17
CA GLN A 788 -37.21 28.85 -22.09
C GLN A 788 -36.70 27.59 -21.39
N HIS A 789 -37.51 27.04 -20.47
CA HIS A 789 -37.22 25.76 -19.84
C HIS A 789 -37.15 24.65 -20.90
N LEU A 790 -36.05 23.90 -20.92
CA LEU A 790 -35.86 22.77 -21.84
C LEU A 790 -36.71 21.58 -21.37
N PRO A 791 -37.32 20.80 -22.28
CA PRO A 791 -38.15 19.68 -21.91
C PRO A 791 -37.31 18.59 -21.20
N SER A 792 -37.68 18.26 -19.97
CA SER A 792 -37.08 17.16 -19.21
C SER A 792 -37.19 15.82 -19.95
N GLY A 793 -36.29 14.88 -19.63
CA GLY A 793 -36.35 13.53 -20.18
C GLY A 793 -37.68 12.85 -19.83
N LEU A 794 -38.21 13.10 -18.63
CA LEU A 794 -39.52 12.61 -18.20
C LEU A 794 -40.65 13.07 -19.14
N ASN A 795 -40.68 14.35 -19.51
CA ASN A 795 -41.72 14.90 -20.39
C ASN A 795 -41.65 14.29 -21.81
N ILE A 796 -40.44 14.06 -22.32
CA ILE A 796 -40.23 13.38 -23.59
C ILE A 796 -40.72 11.92 -23.52
N PHE A 797 -40.40 11.18 -22.44
CA PHE A 797 -40.90 9.82 -22.24
C PHE A 797 -42.42 9.74 -22.24
N ILE A 798 -43.08 10.63 -21.48
CA ILE A 798 -44.54 10.67 -21.38
C ILE A 798 -45.16 10.85 -22.77
N VAL A 799 -44.72 11.85 -23.53
CA VAL A 799 -45.30 12.20 -24.84
C VAL A 799 -44.99 11.18 -25.93
N PHE A 800 -43.73 10.73 -26.02
CA PHE A 800 -43.29 9.91 -27.15
C PHE A 800 -43.53 8.41 -26.97
N PHE A 801 -43.70 7.95 -25.73
CA PHE A 801 -43.88 6.55 -25.39
C PHE A 801 -45.16 6.29 -24.58
N PHE A 802 -45.30 6.87 -23.39
CA PHE A 802 -46.34 6.46 -22.43
C PHE A 802 -47.78 6.80 -22.89
N ILE A 803 -48.01 8.00 -23.45
CA ILE A 803 -49.32 8.41 -23.99
C ILE A 803 -49.77 7.48 -25.14
N LYS A 804 -48.83 6.98 -25.95
CA LYS A 804 -49.15 6.06 -27.05
C LYS A 804 -49.60 4.68 -26.56
N LEU A 805 -49.26 4.31 -25.32
CA LEU A 805 -49.66 3.04 -24.71
C LEU A 805 -51.03 3.12 -24.03
N GLU A 806 -51.30 4.15 -23.23
CA GLU A 806 -52.54 4.27 -22.42
C GLU A 806 -53.66 5.07 -23.09
N GLY A 807 -53.35 5.85 -24.14
CA GLY A 807 -54.28 6.81 -24.73
C GLY A 807 -54.23 8.18 -24.04
N GLN A 808 -54.36 9.24 -24.83
CA GLN A 808 -54.21 10.63 -24.38
C GLN A 808 -55.28 11.07 -23.36
N GLU A 809 -56.46 10.46 -23.39
CA GLU A 809 -57.62 10.83 -22.56
C GLU A 809 -57.40 10.56 -21.06
N ASN A 810 -56.39 9.75 -20.71
CA ASN A 810 -56.11 9.33 -19.33
C ASN A 810 -55.12 10.25 -18.58
N PHE A 811 -54.62 11.32 -19.21
CA PHE A 811 -53.60 12.20 -18.65
C PHE A 811 -53.98 13.69 -18.72
N GLU A 812 -53.86 14.38 -17.59
CA GLU A 812 -53.76 15.84 -17.57
C GLU A 812 -52.35 16.23 -18.02
N LEU A 813 -52.19 16.74 -19.23
CA LEU A 813 -50.87 17.19 -19.73
C LEU A 813 -50.52 18.56 -19.15
N ASP A 814 -49.28 18.73 -18.70
CA ASP A 814 -48.74 20.06 -18.39
C ASP A 814 -48.47 20.88 -19.68
N TRP A 815 -48.09 22.14 -19.52
CA TRP A 815 -47.89 23.03 -20.66
C TRP A 815 -46.75 22.57 -21.59
N GLU A 816 -45.66 22.01 -21.05
CA GLU A 816 -44.53 21.48 -21.83
C GLU A 816 -44.91 20.25 -22.64
N GLN A 817 -45.59 19.29 -22.02
CA GLN A 817 -46.08 18.08 -22.66
C GLN A 817 -47.10 18.39 -23.75
N ARG A 818 -47.98 19.38 -23.53
CA ARG A 818 -48.92 19.85 -24.57
C ARG A 818 -48.18 20.40 -25.78
N ASP A 819 -47.12 21.17 -25.57
CA ASP A 819 -46.34 21.75 -26.67
C ASP A 819 -45.51 20.70 -27.41
N LEU A 820 -44.90 19.75 -26.70
CA LEU A 820 -44.27 18.56 -27.28
C LEU A 820 -45.25 17.73 -28.10
N LEU A 821 -46.48 17.53 -27.60
CA LEU A 821 -47.51 16.77 -28.31
C LEU A 821 -47.96 17.48 -29.60
N LYS A 822 -48.18 18.80 -29.56
CA LYS A 822 -48.49 19.62 -30.76
C LYS A 822 -47.39 19.50 -31.82
N LEU A 823 -46.13 19.39 -31.41
CA LEU A 823 -45.00 19.16 -32.32
C LEU A 823 -45.10 17.81 -33.03
N VAL A 824 -45.38 16.74 -32.28
CA VAL A 824 -45.59 15.39 -32.84
C VAL A 824 -46.77 15.37 -33.82
N GLU A 825 -47.87 16.05 -33.50
CA GLU A 825 -49.05 16.13 -34.35
C GLU A 825 -48.80 16.94 -35.63
N LYS A 826 -48.03 18.03 -35.55
CA LYS A 826 -47.62 18.81 -36.73
C LYS A 826 -46.69 18.01 -37.65
N ASP A 827 -45.77 17.21 -37.10
CA ASP A 827 -44.90 16.34 -37.91
C ASP A 827 -45.66 15.21 -38.61
N ARG A 828 -46.65 14.60 -37.94
CA ARG A 828 -47.53 13.59 -38.55
C ARG A 828 -48.34 14.17 -39.71
N LYS A 829 -48.85 15.40 -39.60
CA LYS A 829 -49.59 16.08 -40.69
C LYS A 829 -48.70 16.45 -41.87
N VAL A 830 -47.43 16.81 -41.64
CA VAL A 830 -46.46 17.12 -42.71
C VAL A 830 -45.97 15.86 -43.44
N GLN A 831 -45.80 14.73 -42.74
CA GLN A 831 -45.45 13.44 -43.37
C GLN A 831 -46.64 12.78 -44.10
N GLY A 832 -47.86 12.92 -43.58
CA GLY A 832 -49.08 12.43 -44.25
C GLY A 832 -49.43 13.17 -45.54
N GLY A 833 -48.94 14.41 -45.72
CA GLY A 833 -49.12 15.20 -46.94
C GLY A 833 -48.12 14.92 -48.07
N LYS A 834 -47.17 13.99 -47.90
CA LYS A 834 -46.22 13.57 -48.95
C LYS A 834 -46.63 12.28 -49.68
N ASN A 835 -47.76 11.66 -49.32
CA ASN A 835 -48.36 10.50 -49.99
C ASN A 835 -49.78 10.81 -50.53
N LEU A 836 -50.00 12.04 -51.01
CA LEU A 836 -51.16 12.40 -51.81
C LEU A 836 -50.69 12.99 -53.13
#